data_AF-A0A8T4MEX9-F1
#
_entry.id   AF-A0A8T4MEX9-F1
#
_cell.length_a   1.000
_cell.length_b   1.000
_cell.length_c   1.000
_cell.angle_alpha   90.00
_cell.angle_beta   90.00
_cell.angle_gamma   90.00
#
_symmetry.space_group_name_H-M   'P 1'
#
loop_
_entity.id
_entity.type
_entity.pdbx_description
1 polymer ?
#
loop_
_entity_poly.entity_id
_entity_poly.type
_entity_poly.pdbx_seq_one_letter_code
_entity_poly.pdbx_strand_id
1 'polypeptide(L)'
;MKKTVSKKIGEIKFSLLSPEQIKKVSVAKIVTPELYDIDGYPVDGGLMDLRLGAIDPGVRCRTCGGKIKECLGHPGSIDLAKPIIHLKYVHVIELGLRCFCQECGKLMLDDKDLKKYSPSERAKKAKDNKKCPHCQATQEKVKLEKPTSFYKGKTRLFPTEIREVLVKIPDAELKKIGIDYKTCRIEWAILNSLIVPPVTVRPSIILESGERSEDDLTHKLSDIIRANQRLWENLNAGAPEVIIEDLWDLLQYHITTFFDNTVARVPPARHRSGQPLKTITERIKGKEGRIRKNIAGKRVNYSGRTVISPDPNIRINEVGVPFEIARIVTVSETVNDINKEKLSKLIKNGETWPGANYVIRPDGRKKKISPELQEEIIEELKPGYKVERHLQDGDIVLFNRHPSLHRASLMAHFVRVLPGRTFRVHPAAANPYNADFDGDEMNIHSPQNEEARAEAKILLDVKQNLISPKNNTNLIGCIVDAVTGNYLLGKQDFTKEEANQLLYKSGIDREITSKTISGKDVFSSVLPDIDFSNSSLEIKKGKVIKGDIDKSTFGDEGGELVKIIDQKYGRDEAFDSIKRAFNLGKNYLSEVGITASVEDFDLDDETIAETDKIIKSTEKKAEEIIKSYEDGTIELIPGKSSEESREIHLLKVLNEVRTKIGATVKERFPDTNPVSYMIKSGGGGNILNIAQMASCVGQQAMGSRRIDFGYTERTLSFFKKGDLSPKARGFIRSAFIKGLRPDEFFFGAITGRDALMDTALRTPKSGYLYRRLANALQDMRVEYDGTIRDSGNNVIQFQYGVDGYDVSKIHLKEKISPGEAVGLVTAQSFGEASTQMVLRTFHMAGVAEMQVTTGLPRIIEIFDARKKPSSPKMEIYLENDFNNEESAREFAEKIKEVTLKGVSSEINLDFGSKTLTINLDKHELKKTHTTINKVVERLNELGFKVENKGNSIVLNANEYGFKEIYQLKEKLKKSIISGSKGIEQILIVKKGKDFVIMTLGTNLKEMIKLKEIDNKKITSNDLHEVATTFGIEAARQMIINEVKDVLDSQGLDIHIKHLELIADAMTNTGEVKGVTRMGIIAQKASILARATFETPVRQFVNAIVKGSTDKLESVIENIILNQPVPVGTGLPGLLVNVIGPLTKEDKLKKTAASKVVEKTNK
;
A
#
# COMPACT_ATOMS: atom_id res chain seq x y z
N MET A 1 -29.16 35.01 21.14
CA MET A 1 -28.79 33.72 20.48
C MET A 1 -28.56 32.67 21.55
N LYS A 2 -29.20 31.49 21.45
CA LYS A 2 -28.88 30.36 22.34
C LYS A 2 -27.39 30.04 22.18
N LYS A 3 -26.63 30.01 23.29
CA LYS A 3 -25.21 29.66 23.29
C LYS A 3 -25.07 28.27 22.68
N THR A 4 -24.47 28.17 21.50
CA THR A 4 -24.23 26.89 20.82
C THR A 4 -23.27 26.09 21.67
N VAL A 5 -23.72 24.93 22.17
CA VAL A 5 -22.86 24.02 22.93
C VAL A 5 -22.12 23.14 21.92
N SER A 6 -20.81 23.33 21.81
CA SER A 6 -19.95 22.41 21.05
C SER A 6 -19.65 21.18 21.90
N LYS A 7 -19.82 19.99 21.32
CA LYS A 7 -19.47 18.70 21.95
C LYS A 7 -18.65 17.85 20.98
N LYS A 8 -17.68 17.10 21.51
CA LYS A 8 -16.99 16.04 20.77
C LYS A 8 -17.90 14.81 20.70
N ILE A 9 -17.96 14.17 19.53
CA ILE A 9 -18.66 12.88 19.37
C ILE A 9 -17.82 11.82 20.07
N GLY A 10 -18.41 11.07 21.01
CA GLY A 10 -17.72 10.01 21.74
C GLY A 10 -17.87 8.62 21.11
N GLU A 11 -19.05 8.31 20.57
CA GLU A 11 -19.32 7.02 19.93
C GLU A 11 -20.32 7.16 18.78
N ILE A 12 -20.29 6.23 17.83
CA ILE A 12 -21.25 6.10 16.73
C ILE A 12 -21.94 4.74 16.81
N LYS A 13 -23.27 4.74 16.82
CA LYS A 13 -24.09 3.52 16.78
C LYS A 13 -24.72 3.35 15.41
N PHE A 14 -24.66 2.14 14.88
CA PHE A 14 -25.28 1.80 13.61
C PHE A 14 -26.61 1.08 13.85
N SER A 15 -27.67 1.51 13.19
CA SER A 15 -28.99 0.88 13.26
C SER A 15 -29.69 0.92 11.90
N LEU A 16 -30.58 -0.05 11.68
CA LEU A 16 -31.55 -0.04 10.61
C LEU A 16 -32.77 0.77 11.09
N LEU A 17 -33.19 1.76 10.30
CA LEU A 17 -34.34 2.59 10.67
C LEU A 17 -35.62 1.77 10.58
N SER A 18 -36.39 1.73 11.67
CA SER A 18 -37.75 1.21 11.67
C SER A 18 -38.70 2.14 10.89
N PRO A 19 -39.82 1.64 10.37
CA PRO A 19 -40.82 2.46 9.70
C PRO A 19 -41.34 3.63 10.56
N GLU A 20 -41.46 3.43 11.88
CA GLU A 20 -41.88 4.47 12.82
C GLU A 20 -40.82 5.57 12.97
N GLN A 21 -39.53 5.20 13.01
CA GLN A 21 -38.43 6.16 13.04
C GLN A 21 -38.36 6.96 11.73
N ILE A 22 -38.58 6.33 10.57
CA ILE A 22 -38.62 7.04 9.28
C ILE A 22 -39.72 8.11 9.31
N LYS A 23 -40.92 7.77 9.77
CA LYS A 23 -42.02 8.74 9.91
C LYS A 23 -41.70 9.88 10.89
N LYS A 24 -41.03 9.58 12.00
CA LYS A 24 -40.66 10.58 13.02
C LYS A 24 -39.60 11.57 12.54
N VAL A 25 -38.68 11.11 11.69
CA VAL A 25 -37.58 11.93 11.15
C VAL A 25 -38.01 12.70 9.89
N SER A 26 -39.01 12.20 9.17
CA SER A 26 -39.51 12.81 7.94
C SER A 26 -40.31 14.09 8.21
N VAL A 27 -40.01 15.16 7.46
CA VAL A 27 -40.74 16.44 7.56
C VAL A 27 -41.86 16.61 6.53
N ALA A 28 -41.80 15.84 5.44
CA ALA A 28 -42.74 15.91 4.33
C ALA A 28 -42.96 14.52 3.73
N LYS A 29 -44.23 14.23 3.42
CA LYS A 29 -44.62 13.04 2.66
C LYS A 29 -44.59 13.38 1.17
N ILE A 30 -43.87 12.58 0.40
CA ILE A 30 -43.69 12.79 -1.03
C ILE A 30 -44.67 11.89 -1.77
N VAL A 31 -45.54 12.51 -2.55
CA VAL A 31 -46.67 11.84 -3.23
C VAL A 31 -46.66 12.05 -4.72
N THR A 32 -46.08 13.15 -5.23
CA THR A 32 -46.10 13.50 -6.65
C THR A 32 -44.71 13.36 -7.30
N PRO A 33 -44.62 12.83 -8.54
CA PRO A 33 -43.37 12.74 -9.27
C PRO A 33 -42.98 14.05 -9.97
N GLU A 34 -43.91 15.01 -10.11
CA GLU A 34 -43.63 16.34 -10.65
C GLU A 34 -42.65 17.11 -9.75
N LEU A 35 -41.67 17.77 -10.37
CA LEU A 35 -40.63 18.51 -9.65
C LEU A 35 -40.99 19.98 -9.50
N TYR A 36 -41.48 20.61 -10.58
CA TYR A 36 -41.78 22.02 -10.68
C TYR A 36 -43.15 22.24 -11.33
N ASP A 37 -43.82 23.33 -10.97
CA ASP A 37 -45.04 23.79 -11.63
C ASP A 37 -44.73 24.55 -12.93
N ILE A 38 -45.77 25.08 -13.57
CA ILE A 38 -45.69 25.81 -14.84
C ILE A 38 -44.85 27.10 -14.69
N ASP A 39 -44.85 27.69 -13.49
CA ASP A 39 -44.10 28.91 -13.16
C ASP A 39 -42.64 28.61 -12.75
N GLY A 40 -42.23 27.34 -12.78
CA GLY A 40 -40.88 26.90 -12.41
C GLY A 40 -40.64 26.85 -10.89
N TYR A 41 -41.70 26.95 -10.08
CA TYR A 41 -41.63 26.83 -8.63
C TYR A 41 -41.75 25.36 -8.20
N PRO A 42 -41.03 24.93 -7.15
CA PRO A 42 -41.12 23.53 -6.71
C PRO A 42 -42.52 23.14 -6.23
N VAL A 43 -43.00 21.97 -6.67
CA VAL A 43 -44.33 21.45 -6.30
C VAL A 43 -44.35 20.99 -4.84
N ASP A 44 -45.35 21.44 -4.08
CA ASP A 44 -45.59 20.98 -2.71
C ASP A 44 -45.99 19.49 -2.70
N GLY A 45 -45.30 18.68 -1.88
CA GLY A 45 -45.46 17.22 -1.89
C GLY A 45 -44.69 16.50 -3.02
N GLY A 46 -43.96 17.24 -3.86
CA GLY A 46 -43.05 16.71 -4.87
C GLY A 46 -41.63 16.49 -4.34
N LEU A 47 -40.73 15.97 -5.18
CA LEU A 47 -39.35 15.69 -4.77
C LEU A 47 -38.51 16.96 -4.51
N MET A 48 -38.95 18.13 -4.96
CA MET A 48 -38.28 19.41 -4.75
C MET A 48 -38.98 20.30 -3.71
N ASP A 49 -39.83 19.72 -2.87
CA ASP A 49 -40.51 20.44 -1.80
C ASP A 49 -39.55 21.23 -0.91
N LEU A 50 -39.82 22.53 -0.72
CA LEU A 50 -38.99 23.46 0.04
C LEU A 50 -38.89 23.15 1.54
N ARG A 51 -39.73 22.25 2.04
CA ARG A 51 -39.59 21.67 3.38
C ARG A 51 -38.35 20.76 3.47
N LEU A 52 -37.92 20.16 2.37
CA LEU A 52 -36.73 19.29 2.32
C LEU A 52 -35.41 20.07 2.28
N GLY A 53 -35.46 21.37 1.94
CA GLY A 53 -34.30 22.27 1.95
C GLY A 53 -34.46 23.42 0.95
N ALA A 54 -33.51 24.35 0.97
CA ALA A 54 -33.44 25.43 -0.01
C ALA A 54 -32.76 24.93 -1.30
N ILE A 55 -33.34 25.26 -2.46
CA ILE A 55 -32.85 24.82 -3.78
C ILE A 55 -32.11 25.95 -4.50
N ASP A 56 -32.68 27.16 -4.43
CA ASP A 56 -32.14 28.35 -5.10
C ASP A 56 -31.69 29.43 -4.08
N PRO A 57 -30.66 30.26 -4.39
CA PRO A 57 -30.14 31.26 -3.46
C PRO A 57 -31.18 32.29 -2.99
N GLY A 58 -32.19 32.55 -3.82
CA GLY A 58 -33.31 33.44 -3.51
C GLY A 58 -34.40 32.81 -2.64
N VAL A 59 -34.38 31.49 -2.45
CA VAL A 59 -35.42 30.75 -1.73
C VAL A 59 -34.90 30.30 -0.36
N ARG A 60 -35.77 30.36 0.65
CA ARG A 60 -35.47 29.89 2.00
C ARG A 60 -36.18 28.57 2.27
N CYS A 61 -35.54 27.72 3.08
CA CYS A 61 -36.18 26.48 3.50
C CYS A 61 -37.41 26.77 4.37
N ARG A 62 -38.55 26.14 4.06
CA ARG A 62 -39.79 26.30 4.84
C ARG A 62 -39.72 25.69 6.24
N THR A 63 -38.78 24.79 6.49
CA THR A 63 -38.62 24.08 7.78
C THR A 63 -37.71 24.81 8.76
N CYS A 64 -36.51 25.23 8.33
CA CYS A 64 -35.53 25.89 9.21
C CYS A 64 -35.30 27.38 8.92
N GLY A 65 -35.85 27.92 7.83
CA GLY A 65 -35.65 29.32 7.42
C GLY A 65 -34.27 29.66 6.86
N GLY A 66 -33.34 28.71 6.84
CA GLY A 66 -31.97 28.89 6.34
C GLY A 66 -31.88 28.96 4.81
N LYS A 67 -30.83 29.63 4.34
CA LYS A 67 -30.42 29.65 2.91
C LYS A 67 -29.68 28.37 2.51
N ILE A 68 -29.34 28.19 1.23
CA ILE A 68 -28.64 26.99 0.69
C ILE A 68 -27.42 26.56 1.53
N LYS A 69 -26.58 27.50 1.97
CA LYS A 69 -25.35 27.19 2.72
C LYS A 69 -25.56 27.03 4.24
N GLU A 70 -26.72 27.45 4.74
CA GLU A 70 -27.05 27.44 6.17
C GLU A 70 -27.95 26.25 6.53
N CYS A 71 -28.86 25.88 5.63
CA CYS A 71 -29.75 24.74 5.77
C CYS A 71 -28.99 23.42 5.55
N LEU A 72 -29.02 22.53 6.55
CA LEU A 72 -28.42 21.19 6.45
C LEU A 72 -29.27 20.21 5.59
N GLY A 73 -30.53 20.58 5.34
CA GLY A 73 -31.52 19.74 4.65
C GLY A 73 -32.34 18.88 5.61
N HIS A 74 -33.56 18.54 5.20
CA HIS A 74 -34.51 17.75 5.98
C HIS A 74 -35.06 16.56 5.15
N PRO A 75 -35.10 15.34 5.70
CA PRO A 75 -35.51 14.18 4.93
C PRO A 75 -37.03 14.10 4.76
N GLY A 76 -37.45 13.50 3.64
CA GLY A 76 -38.85 13.16 3.34
C GLY A 76 -39.12 11.66 3.49
N SER A 77 -40.35 11.24 3.20
CA SER A 77 -40.72 9.82 3.16
C SER A 77 -41.73 9.54 2.04
N ILE A 78 -41.65 8.33 1.47
CA ILE A 78 -42.61 7.78 0.52
C ILE A 78 -43.24 6.55 1.17
N ASP A 79 -44.56 6.53 1.31
CA ASP A 79 -45.29 5.34 1.74
C ASP A 79 -45.48 4.39 0.56
N LEU A 80 -45.02 3.15 0.69
CA LEU A 80 -45.09 2.16 -0.36
C LEU A 80 -46.47 1.47 -0.36
N ALA A 81 -47.04 1.24 -1.55
CA ALA A 81 -48.34 0.60 -1.72
C ALA A 81 -48.32 -0.87 -1.26
N LYS A 82 -47.20 -1.55 -1.46
CA LYS A 82 -46.91 -2.91 -0.96
C LYS A 82 -45.51 -2.97 -0.34
N PRO A 83 -45.25 -3.87 0.62
CA PRO A 83 -43.92 -4.04 1.22
C PRO A 83 -42.86 -4.49 0.21
N ILE A 84 -41.62 -4.04 0.37
CA ILE A 84 -40.50 -4.30 -0.56
C ILE A 84 -39.28 -4.82 0.20
N ILE A 85 -38.54 -5.78 -0.38
CA ILE A 85 -37.34 -6.34 0.25
C ILE A 85 -36.15 -5.40 0.05
N HIS A 86 -35.49 -5.01 1.15
CA HIS A 86 -34.24 -4.27 1.06
C HIS A 86 -33.08 -5.17 0.64
N LEU A 87 -32.55 -4.97 -0.57
CA LEU A 87 -31.48 -5.77 -1.20
C LEU A 87 -30.31 -6.11 -0.26
N LYS A 88 -29.78 -5.13 0.48
CA LYS A 88 -28.57 -5.34 1.32
C LYS A 88 -28.80 -6.25 2.53
N TYR A 89 -30.04 -6.43 2.97
CA TYR A 89 -30.41 -7.25 4.13
C TYR A 89 -31.04 -8.60 3.75
N VAL A 90 -31.05 -8.96 2.45
CA VAL A 90 -31.58 -10.24 1.95
C VAL A 90 -30.98 -11.45 2.68
N HIS A 91 -29.69 -11.42 3.01
CA HIS A 91 -29.05 -12.50 3.76
C HIS A 91 -29.55 -12.62 5.21
N VAL A 92 -29.95 -11.50 5.84
CA VAL A 92 -30.55 -11.49 7.18
C VAL A 92 -31.96 -12.06 7.14
N ILE A 93 -32.73 -11.70 6.10
CA ILE A 93 -34.05 -12.29 5.84
C ILE A 93 -33.94 -13.80 5.60
N GLU A 94 -32.95 -14.24 4.80
CA GLU A 94 -32.68 -15.66 4.56
C GLU A 94 -32.37 -16.41 5.86
N LEU A 95 -31.58 -15.80 6.76
CA LEU A 95 -31.31 -16.36 8.08
C LEU A 95 -32.57 -16.44 8.93
N GLY A 96 -33.40 -15.39 8.93
CA GLY A 96 -34.69 -15.37 9.62
C GLY A 96 -35.61 -16.52 9.19
N LEU A 97 -35.79 -16.68 7.87
CA LEU A 97 -36.68 -17.69 7.30
C LEU A 97 -36.19 -19.14 7.46
N ARG A 98 -34.87 -19.36 7.56
CA ARG A 98 -34.28 -20.72 7.61
C ARG A 98 -33.85 -21.17 9.00
N CYS A 99 -33.64 -20.26 9.94
CA CYS A 99 -33.18 -20.60 11.29
C CYS A 99 -34.32 -20.67 12.31
N PHE A 100 -35.42 -19.95 12.10
CA PHE A 100 -36.55 -19.91 13.02
C PHE A 100 -37.74 -20.69 12.47
N CYS A 101 -38.52 -21.27 13.38
CA CYS A 101 -39.75 -21.97 13.03
C CYS A 101 -40.84 -20.98 12.58
N GLN A 102 -41.49 -21.23 11.44
CA GLN A 102 -42.53 -20.34 10.89
C GLN A 102 -43.80 -20.27 11.76
N GLU A 103 -44.09 -21.32 12.53
CA GLU A 103 -45.24 -21.37 13.44
C GLU A 103 -44.97 -20.69 14.79
N CYS A 104 -43.99 -21.18 15.56
CA CYS A 104 -43.74 -20.74 16.93
C CYS A 104 -42.65 -19.65 17.09
N GLY A 105 -41.96 -19.26 16.02
CA GLY A 105 -40.92 -18.21 16.04
C GLY A 105 -39.63 -18.55 16.79
N LYS A 106 -39.52 -19.74 17.40
CA LYS A 106 -38.32 -20.19 18.14
C LYS A 106 -37.22 -20.69 17.21
N LEU A 107 -35.96 -20.58 17.65
CA LEU A 107 -34.80 -21.10 16.94
C LEU A 107 -34.93 -22.62 16.73
N MET A 108 -34.62 -23.09 15.52
CA MET A 108 -34.64 -24.51 15.15
C MET A 108 -33.42 -25.28 15.68
N LEU A 109 -33.07 -25.06 16.94
CA LEU A 109 -32.00 -25.74 17.66
C LEU A 109 -32.47 -25.98 19.10
N ASP A 110 -32.08 -27.12 19.68
CA ASP A 110 -32.36 -27.41 21.07
C ASP A 110 -31.60 -26.49 22.01
N ASP A 111 -32.23 -26.10 23.13
CA ASP A 111 -31.62 -25.17 24.09
C ASP A 111 -30.36 -25.76 24.76
N LYS A 112 -30.21 -27.09 24.77
CA LYS A 112 -29.01 -27.80 25.26
C LYS A 112 -27.76 -27.49 24.41
N ASP A 113 -27.93 -27.34 23.10
CA ASP A 113 -26.83 -27.11 22.16
C ASP A 113 -26.42 -25.63 22.08
N LEU A 114 -27.18 -24.72 22.70
CA LEU A 114 -26.84 -23.30 22.74
C LEU A 114 -25.49 -23.06 23.42
N LYS A 115 -25.19 -23.74 24.54
CA LYS A 115 -23.92 -23.56 25.26
C LYS A 115 -22.71 -24.08 24.48
N LYS A 116 -22.92 -25.02 23.55
CA LYS A 116 -21.85 -25.72 22.83
C LYS A 116 -21.35 -24.95 21.61
N TYR A 117 -22.19 -24.13 20.99
CA TYR A 117 -21.89 -23.49 19.71
C TYR A 117 -21.88 -21.96 19.81
N SER A 118 -21.00 -21.32 19.03
CA SER A 118 -20.99 -19.86 18.86
C SER A 118 -22.26 -19.39 18.12
N PRO A 119 -22.69 -18.11 18.25
CA PRO A 119 -23.89 -17.61 17.57
C PRO A 119 -23.93 -17.88 16.05
N SER A 120 -22.78 -17.73 15.38
CA SER A 120 -22.63 -18.02 13.94
C SER A 120 -22.79 -19.51 13.62
N GLU A 121 -22.31 -20.40 14.49
CA GLU A 121 -22.46 -21.85 14.34
C GLU A 121 -23.88 -22.31 14.67
N ARG A 122 -24.52 -21.71 15.67
CA ARG A 122 -25.94 -21.93 15.98
C ARG A 122 -26.81 -21.63 14.76
N ALA A 123 -26.58 -20.49 14.10
CA ALA A 123 -27.28 -20.15 12.86
C ALA A 123 -27.03 -21.19 11.75
N LYS A 124 -25.78 -21.64 11.55
CA LYS A 124 -25.46 -22.68 10.55
C LYS A 124 -26.11 -24.03 10.83
N LYS A 125 -26.24 -24.42 12.10
CA LYS A 125 -26.81 -25.71 12.52
C LYS A 125 -28.34 -25.70 12.58
N ALA A 126 -28.93 -24.57 12.96
CA ALA A 126 -30.37 -24.38 12.89
C ALA A 126 -30.87 -24.35 11.43
N LYS A 127 -30.04 -23.83 10.53
CA LYS A 127 -30.31 -23.77 9.09
C LYS A 127 -30.53 -25.18 8.53
N ASP A 128 -31.68 -25.39 7.90
CA ASP A 128 -32.08 -26.63 7.21
C ASP A 128 -32.59 -27.79 8.09
N ASN A 129 -32.87 -27.55 9.37
CA ASN A 129 -33.61 -28.53 10.18
C ASN A 129 -35.05 -28.71 9.67
N LYS A 130 -35.52 -29.95 9.54
CA LYS A 130 -36.84 -30.26 8.95
C LYS A 130 -37.98 -30.28 9.96
N LYS A 131 -37.71 -30.54 11.23
CA LYS A 131 -38.71 -30.56 12.30
C LYS A 131 -38.30 -29.58 13.40
N CYS A 132 -39.25 -28.80 13.88
CA CYS A 132 -39.03 -27.90 15.00
C CYS A 132 -38.86 -28.71 16.30
N PRO A 133 -37.79 -28.51 17.09
CA PRO A 133 -37.64 -29.20 18.38
C PRO A 133 -38.68 -28.79 19.43
N HIS A 134 -39.28 -27.59 19.28
CA HIS A 134 -40.17 -27.01 20.28
C HIS A 134 -41.65 -27.29 20.05
N CYS A 135 -42.13 -27.14 18.81
CA CYS A 135 -43.54 -27.33 18.45
C CYS A 135 -43.78 -28.52 17.51
N GLN A 136 -42.74 -29.27 17.15
CA GLN A 136 -42.78 -30.43 16.25
C GLN A 136 -43.29 -30.16 14.82
N ALA A 137 -43.61 -28.91 14.47
CA ALA A 137 -44.02 -28.50 13.14
C ALA A 137 -42.94 -28.85 12.10
N THR A 138 -43.39 -29.41 10.97
CA THR A 138 -42.54 -29.68 9.81
C THR A 138 -42.27 -28.41 9.03
N GLN A 139 -41.01 -28.14 8.74
CA GLN A 139 -40.57 -26.95 8.00
C GLN A 139 -40.05 -27.35 6.64
N GLU A 140 -40.52 -26.65 5.61
CA GLU A 140 -40.00 -26.79 4.26
C GLU A 140 -38.82 -25.86 4.04
N LYS A 141 -37.87 -26.31 3.21
CA LYS A 141 -36.66 -25.54 2.92
C LYS A 141 -36.95 -24.34 2.03
N VAL A 142 -36.73 -23.15 2.56
CA VAL A 142 -36.78 -21.90 1.79
C VAL A 142 -35.50 -21.75 0.96
N LYS A 143 -35.64 -21.54 -0.35
CA LYS A 143 -34.54 -21.26 -1.28
C LYS A 143 -34.57 -19.79 -1.70
N LEU A 144 -33.40 -19.15 -1.71
CA LEU A 144 -33.21 -17.80 -2.25
C LEU A 144 -32.76 -17.90 -3.71
N GLU A 145 -33.58 -17.36 -4.61
CA GLU A 145 -33.19 -17.04 -5.97
C GLU A 145 -32.72 -15.59 -6.02
N LYS A 146 -31.42 -15.39 -6.28
CA LYS A 146 -30.83 -14.05 -6.30
C LYS A 146 -31.43 -13.24 -7.47
N PRO A 147 -31.84 -11.97 -7.24
CA PRO A 147 -31.37 -11.10 -6.16
C PRO A 147 -32.25 -11.05 -4.88
N THR A 148 -33.58 -11.20 -4.98
CA THR A 148 -34.52 -10.90 -3.87
C THR A 148 -35.69 -11.89 -3.75
N SER A 149 -35.76 -12.94 -4.56
CA SER A 149 -36.94 -13.83 -4.60
C SER A 149 -36.74 -15.06 -3.71
N PHE A 150 -37.72 -15.36 -2.86
CA PHE A 150 -37.71 -16.52 -1.96
C PHE A 150 -38.77 -17.53 -2.39
N TYR A 151 -38.44 -18.82 -2.32
CA TYR A 151 -39.36 -19.90 -2.66
C TYR A 151 -39.44 -20.94 -1.55
N LYS A 152 -40.67 -21.37 -1.24
CA LYS A 152 -40.99 -22.53 -0.40
C LYS A 152 -41.47 -23.65 -1.33
N GLY A 153 -40.61 -24.64 -1.57
CA GLY A 153 -40.85 -25.66 -2.61
C GLY A 153 -40.89 -25.04 -4.01
N LYS A 154 -42.08 -25.04 -4.65
CA LYS A 154 -42.36 -24.36 -5.94
C LYS A 154 -43.11 -23.04 -5.78
N THR A 155 -43.59 -22.72 -4.58
CA THR A 155 -44.37 -21.50 -4.31
C THR A 155 -43.44 -20.33 -4.00
N ARG A 156 -43.69 -19.18 -4.61
CA ARG A 156 -42.97 -17.92 -4.35
C ARG A 156 -43.52 -17.30 -3.07
N LEU A 157 -42.63 -16.85 -2.18
CA LEU A 157 -43.01 -16.10 -0.98
C LEU A 157 -42.96 -14.60 -1.28
N PHE A 158 -44.06 -13.91 -1.05
CA PHE A 158 -44.15 -12.47 -1.23
C PHE A 158 -43.63 -11.70 0.00
N PRO A 159 -43.12 -10.47 -0.17
CA PRO A 159 -42.60 -9.67 0.95
C PRO A 159 -43.59 -9.50 2.12
N THR A 160 -44.90 -9.45 1.86
CA THR A 160 -45.94 -9.38 2.91
C THR A 160 -45.93 -10.61 3.80
N GLU A 161 -45.96 -11.81 3.20
CA GLU A 161 -45.95 -13.09 3.92
C GLU A 161 -44.65 -13.27 4.70
N ILE A 162 -43.51 -12.91 4.09
CA ILE A 162 -42.21 -12.93 4.75
C ILE A 162 -42.23 -12.05 5.99
N ARG A 163 -42.82 -10.85 5.91
CA ARG A 163 -42.93 -9.93 7.04
C ARG A 163 -43.77 -10.51 8.18
N GLU A 164 -44.90 -11.12 7.86
CA GLU A 164 -45.77 -11.76 8.87
C GLU A 164 -45.05 -12.86 9.64
N VAL A 165 -44.26 -13.69 8.94
CA VAL A 165 -43.42 -14.71 9.57
C VAL A 165 -42.34 -14.08 10.46
N LEU A 166 -41.66 -13.05 9.98
CA LEU A 166 -40.54 -12.43 10.71
C LEU A 166 -41.01 -11.66 11.95
N VAL A 167 -42.20 -11.06 11.94
CA VAL A 167 -42.77 -10.35 13.09
C VAL A 167 -43.02 -11.29 14.27
N LYS A 168 -43.42 -12.55 14.01
CA LYS A 168 -43.68 -13.57 15.05
C LYS A 168 -42.44 -13.94 15.87
N ILE A 169 -41.22 -13.62 15.39
CA ILE A 169 -39.97 -13.98 16.08
C ILE A 169 -39.80 -13.11 17.34
N PRO A 170 -39.67 -13.72 18.54
CA PRO A 170 -39.40 -12.99 19.77
C PRO A 170 -37.97 -12.42 19.81
N ASP A 171 -37.80 -11.26 20.46
CA ASP A 171 -36.50 -10.57 20.56
C ASP A 171 -35.40 -11.42 21.23
N ALA A 172 -35.78 -12.25 22.21
CA ALA A 172 -34.85 -13.15 22.90
C ALA A 172 -34.24 -14.21 21.95
N GLU A 173 -34.99 -14.66 20.95
CA GLU A 173 -34.56 -15.67 19.97
C GLU A 173 -33.58 -15.08 18.95
N LEU A 174 -33.78 -13.82 18.53
CA LEU A 174 -32.84 -13.10 17.65
C LEU A 174 -31.44 -13.00 18.27
N LYS A 175 -31.37 -12.74 19.58
CA LYS A 175 -30.10 -12.68 20.32
C LYS A 175 -29.36 -14.02 20.32
N LYS A 176 -30.07 -15.17 20.26
CA LYS A 176 -29.44 -16.50 20.26
C LYS A 176 -28.54 -16.73 19.04
N ILE A 177 -28.87 -16.13 17.89
CA ILE A 177 -28.09 -16.21 16.64
C ILE A 177 -27.16 -15.00 16.42
N GLY A 178 -27.07 -14.09 17.39
CA GLY A 178 -26.16 -12.94 17.35
C GLY A 178 -26.70 -11.73 16.57
N ILE A 179 -28.03 -11.61 16.43
CA ILE A 179 -28.69 -10.40 15.93
C ILE A 179 -29.13 -9.55 17.12
N ASP A 180 -28.75 -8.27 17.14
CA ASP A 180 -29.24 -7.32 18.14
C ASP A 180 -30.59 -6.72 17.70
N TYR A 181 -31.64 -7.04 18.46
CA TYR A 181 -33.02 -6.60 18.17
C TYR A 181 -33.18 -5.08 18.29
N LYS A 182 -32.34 -4.38 19.07
CA LYS A 182 -32.45 -2.92 19.23
C LYS A 182 -31.99 -2.17 17.99
N THR A 183 -30.97 -2.69 17.31
CA THR A 183 -30.37 -2.05 16.13
C THR A 183 -30.89 -2.62 14.83
N CYS A 184 -31.29 -3.90 14.81
CA CYS A 184 -31.72 -4.60 13.62
C CYS A 184 -32.74 -5.69 13.96
N ARG A 185 -34.02 -5.31 13.94
CA ARG A 185 -35.08 -6.33 13.80
C ARG A 185 -35.23 -6.75 12.33
N ILE A 186 -35.36 -8.06 12.10
CA ILE A 186 -35.30 -8.63 10.74
C ILE A 186 -36.44 -8.10 9.87
N GLU A 187 -37.64 -7.88 10.42
CA GLU A 187 -38.78 -7.37 9.67
C GLU A 187 -38.59 -5.93 9.18
N TRP A 188 -37.70 -5.12 9.80
CA TRP A 188 -37.38 -3.77 9.30
C TRP A 188 -36.63 -3.81 7.97
N ALA A 189 -36.04 -4.94 7.60
CA ALA A 189 -35.46 -5.15 6.28
C ALA A 189 -36.52 -5.18 5.17
N ILE A 190 -37.80 -5.30 5.53
CA ILE A 190 -38.93 -5.19 4.61
C ILE A 190 -39.50 -3.78 4.73
N LEU A 191 -39.28 -3.00 3.67
CA LEU A 191 -39.61 -1.59 3.62
C LEU A 191 -41.12 -1.42 3.38
N ASN A 192 -41.78 -0.75 4.33
CA ASN A 192 -43.14 -0.22 4.14
C ASN A 192 -43.13 1.27 3.78
N SER A 193 -42.07 1.98 4.16
CA SER A 193 -41.85 3.39 3.86
C SER A 193 -40.39 3.57 3.49
N LEU A 194 -40.14 4.38 2.46
CA LEU A 194 -38.81 4.68 1.95
C LEU A 194 -38.43 6.10 2.37
N ILE A 195 -37.28 6.28 3.00
CA ILE A 195 -36.75 7.60 3.33
C ILE A 195 -36.26 8.31 2.06
N VAL A 196 -36.69 9.55 1.87
CA VAL A 196 -36.25 10.41 0.77
C VAL A 196 -35.13 11.32 1.28
N PRO A 197 -33.92 11.27 0.69
CA PRO A 197 -32.85 12.15 1.09
C PRO A 197 -33.20 13.63 0.80
N PRO A 198 -32.70 14.57 1.61
CA PRO A 198 -32.92 16.00 1.40
C PRO A 198 -32.30 16.48 0.09
N VAL A 199 -32.74 17.63 -0.40
CA VAL A 199 -32.22 18.26 -1.64
C VAL A 199 -30.71 18.54 -1.57
N THR A 200 -30.17 18.77 -0.37
CA THR A 200 -28.72 18.97 -0.15
C THR A 200 -27.86 17.75 -0.50
N VAL A 201 -28.44 16.55 -0.50
CA VAL A 201 -27.76 15.29 -0.88
C VAL A 201 -27.87 15.01 -2.39
N ARG A 202 -28.87 15.59 -3.04
CA ARG A 202 -29.21 15.43 -4.47
C ARG A 202 -29.41 16.80 -5.13
N PRO A 203 -28.34 17.61 -5.21
CA PRO A 203 -28.44 18.99 -5.69
C PRO A 203 -28.82 19.05 -7.18
N SER A 204 -29.61 20.05 -7.54
CA SER A 204 -29.84 20.43 -8.95
C SER A 204 -28.68 21.31 -9.44
N ILE A 205 -28.30 21.16 -10.71
CA ILE A 205 -27.31 22.00 -11.38
C ILE A 205 -28.01 22.77 -12.51
N ILE A 206 -27.71 24.06 -12.63
CA ILE A 206 -28.15 24.86 -13.78
C ILE A 206 -27.01 24.84 -14.80
N LEU A 207 -27.28 24.36 -16.00
CA LEU A 207 -26.33 24.35 -17.10
C LEU A 207 -26.15 25.78 -17.65
N GLU A 208 -25.07 26.01 -18.41
CA GLU A 208 -24.84 27.31 -19.06
C GLU A 208 -25.96 27.70 -20.04
N SER A 209 -26.71 26.71 -20.56
CA SER A 209 -27.92 26.91 -21.37
C SER A 209 -29.12 27.46 -20.58
N GLY A 210 -29.01 27.55 -19.25
CA GLY A 210 -30.12 27.93 -18.35
C GLY A 210 -31.05 26.78 -17.98
N GLU A 211 -30.88 25.60 -18.58
CA GLU A 211 -31.67 24.40 -18.23
C GLU A 211 -31.23 23.78 -16.90
N ARG A 212 -32.21 23.25 -16.14
CA ARG A 212 -31.94 22.51 -14.91
C ARG A 212 -31.64 21.05 -15.21
N SER A 213 -30.52 20.56 -14.70
CA SER A 213 -30.14 19.15 -14.71
C SER A 213 -30.21 18.60 -13.30
N GLU A 214 -31.02 17.57 -13.13
CA GLU A 214 -31.31 16.96 -11.84
C GLU A 214 -30.39 15.78 -11.53
N ASP A 215 -30.18 15.52 -10.24
CA ASP A 215 -29.34 14.43 -9.78
C ASP A 215 -29.96 13.05 -10.11
N ASP A 216 -29.10 12.07 -10.43
CA ASP A 216 -29.50 10.68 -10.74
C ASP A 216 -30.43 10.05 -9.67
N LEU A 217 -30.27 10.41 -8.39
CA LEU A 217 -31.15 9.92 -7.32
C LEU A 217 -32.55 10.53 -7.45
N THR A 218 -32.68 11.79 -7.85
CA THR A 218 -33.97 12.46 -8.07
C THR A 218 -34.71 11.78 -9.23
N HIS A 219 -34.03 11.49 -10.34
CA HIS A 219 -34.61 10.72 -11.44
C HIS A 219 -35.14 9.36 -10.99
N LYS A 220 -34.32 8.62 -10.22
CA LYS A 220 -34.73 7.29 -9.76
C LYS A 220 -35.87 7.34 -8.74
N LEU A 221 -35.90 8.34 -7.87
CA LEU A 221 -37.00 8.56 -6.94
C LEU A 221 -38.30 8.90 -7.68
N SER A 222 -38.23 9.67 -8.77
CA SER A 222 -39.41 9.96 -9.61
C SER A 222 -39.97 8.67 -10.21
N ASP A 223 -39.12 7.77 -10.72
CA ASP A 223 -39.55 6.45 -11.20
C ASP A 223 -40.20 5.61 -10.09
N ILE A 224 -39.63 5.63 -8.88
CA ILE A 224 -40.19 4.91 -7.71
C ILE A 224 -41.59 5.43 -7.39
N ILE A 225 -41.80 6.75 -7.38
CA ILE A 225 -43.11 7.35 -7.10
C ILE A 225 -44.11 6.96 -8.19
N ARG A 226 -43.74 7.06 -9.47
CA ARG A 226 -44.60 6.66 -10.60
C ARG A 226 -44.99 5.19 -10.53
N ALA A 227 -44.03 4.30 -10.26
CA ALA A 227 -44.30 2.87 -10.13
C ALA A 227 -45.21 2.58 -8.92
N ASN A 228 -44.99 3.29 -7.80
CA ASN A 228 -45.79 3.14 -6.59
C ASN A 228 -47.23 3.64 -6.75
N GLN A 229 -47.43 4.79 -7.41
CA GLN A 229 -48.76 5.32 -7.75
C GLN A 229 -49.52 4.36 -8.67
N ARG A 230 -48.89 3.90 -9.75
CA ARG A 230 -49.49 2.93 -10.67
C ARG A 230 -49.92 1.64 -9.96
N LEU A 231 -49.07 1.11 -9.08
CA LEU A 231 -49.40 -0.07 -8.28
C LEU A 231 -50.60 0.21 -7.35
N TRP A 232 -50.64 1.37 -6.70
CA TRP A 232 -51.74 1.76 -5.81
C TRP A 232 -53.07 1.94 -6.55
N GLU A 233 -53.05 2.62 -7.70
CA GLU A 233 -54.23 2.83 -8.55
C GLU A 233 -54.82 1.49 -9.04
N ASN A 234 -53.97 0.58 -9.55
CA ASN A 234 -54.42 -0.72 -10.04
C ASN A 234 -54.93 -1.62 -8.90
N LEU A 235 -54.35 -1.51 -7.71
CA LEU A 235 -54.81 -2.23 -6.53
C LEU A 235 -56.20 -1.75 -6.10
N ASN A 236 -56.45 -0.45 -6.12
CA ASN A 236 -57.77 0.12 -5.80
C ASN A 236 -58.81 -0.13 -6.90
N ALA A 237 -58.37 -0.22 -8.16
CA ALA A 237 -59.23 -0.56 -9.30
C ALA A 237 -59.60 -2.05 -9.36
N GLY A 238 -59.04 -2.90 -8.49
CA GLY A 238 -59.33 -4.34 -8.46
C GLY A 238 -58.73 -5.12 -9.64
N ALA A 239 -57.53 -4.71 -10.11
CA ALA A 239 -56.85 -5.38 -11.21
C ALA A 239 -56.52 -6.87 -10.90
N PRO A 240 -56.42 -7.73 -11.93
CA PRO A 240 -55.97 -9.12 -11.78
C PRO A 240 -54.61 -9.25 -11.05
N GLU A 241 -54.46 -10.31 -10.25
CA GLU A 241 -53.28 -10.54 -9.40
C GLU A 241 -51.96 -10.56 -10.19
N VAL A 242 -51.95 -11.15 -11.39
CA VAL A 242 -50.77 -11.18 -12.28
C VAL A 242 -50.25 -9.77 -12.59
N ILE A 243 -51.14 -8.82 -12.86
CA ILE A 243 -50.77 -7.43 -13.16
C ILE A 243 -50.21 -6.74 -11.90
N ILE A 244 -50.81 -7.02 -10.74
CA ILE A 244 -50.34 -6.50 -9.45
C ILE A 244 -48.94 -7.05 -9.15
N GLU A 245 -48.69 -8.33 -9.39
CA GLU A 245 -47.37 -8.96 -9.23
C GLU A 245 -46.31 -8.32 -10.14
N ASP A 246 -46.62 -8.12 -11.42
CA ASP A 246 -45.70 -7.48 -12.37
C ASP A 246 -45.36 -6.04 -11.96
N LEU A 247 -46.37 -5.26 -11.54
CA LEU A 247 -46.16 -3.89 -11.04
C LEU A 247 -45.40 -3.87 -9.70
N TRP A 248 -45.60 -4.87 -8.86
CA TRP A 248 -44.86 -5.03 -7.61
C TRP A 248 -43.39 -5.37 -7.89
N ASP A 249 -43.11 -6.25 -8.84
CA ASP A 249 -41.75 -6.57 -9.27
C ASP A 249 -41.06 -5.38 -9.95
N LEU A 250 -41.80 -4.56 -10.69
CA LEU A 250 -41.30 -3.29 -11.22
C LEU A 250 -40.90 -2.34 -10.08
N LEU A 251 -41.71 -2.20 -9.04
CA LEU A 251 -41.38 -1.38 -7.86
C LEU A 251 -40.15 -1.93 -7.12
N GLN A 252 -40.06 -3.25 -6.94
CA GLN A 252 -38.89 -3.92 -6.36
C GLN A 252 -37.63 -3.67 -7.19
N TYR A 253 -37.71 -3.67 -8.52
CA TYR A 253 -36.61 -3.32 -9.43
C TYR A 253 -36.14 -1.88 -9.22
N HIS A 254 -37.06 -0.91 -9.17
CA HIS A 254 -36.69 0.51 -9.00
C HIS A 254 -36.03 0.76 -7.64
N ILE A 255 -36.53 0.17 -6.56
CA ILE A 255 -35.93 0.31 -5.23
C ILE A 255 -34.58 -0.42 -5.16
N THR A 256 -34.47 -1.60 -5.77
CA THR A 256 -33.21 -2.36 -5.82
C THR A 256 -32.11 -1.56 -6.49
N THR A 257 -32.40 -1.02 -7.69
CA THR A 257 -31.44 -0.22 -8.47
C THR A 257 -31.12 1.13 -7.82
N PHE A 258 -32.05 1.72 -7.05
CA PHE A 258 -31.81 2.92 -6.24
C PHE A 258 -30.77 2.71 -5.13
N PHE A 259 -30.75 1.53 -4.48
CA PHE A 259 -29.70 1.23 -3.51
C PHE A 259 -28.40 0.76 -4.19
N ASP A 260 -28.49 -0.07 -5.22
CA ASP A 260 -27.35 -0.60 -5.95
C ASP A 260 -27.70 -0.91 -7.42
N ASN A 261 -27.07 -0.19 -8.34
CA ASN A 261 -27.31 -0.35 -9.77
C ASN A 261 -26.33 -1.36 -10.43
N THR A 262 -25.42 -1.96 -9.65
CA THR A 262 -24.40 -2.91 -10.12
C THR A 262 -24.73 -4.38 -9.78
N VAL A 263 -25.98 -4.66 -9.45
CA VAL A 263 -26.41 -6.00 -9.02
C VAL A 263 -26.39 -6.97 -10.20
N ALA A 264 -25.70 -8.10 -10.04
CA ALA A 264 -25.67 -9.15 -11.05
C ALA A 264 -27.08 -9.71 -11.31
N ARG A 265 -27.40 -10.00 -12.58
CA ARG A 265 -28.70 -10.51 -13.06
C ARG A 265 -29.85 -9.49 -13.05
N VAL A 266 -29.59 -8.23 -12.70
CA VAL A 266 -30.55 -7.14 -12.83
C VAL A 266 -30.05 -6.19 -13.91
N PRO A 267 -30.87 -5.78 -14.89
CA PRO A 267 -30.45 -4.80 -15.88
C PRO A 267 -30.15 -3.46 -15.18
N PRO A 268 -29.03 -2.79 -15.48
CA PRO A 268 -28.72 -1.51 -14.86
C PRO A 268 -29.70 -0.44 -15.34
N ALA A 269 -30.22 0.36 -14.42
CA ALA A 269 -30.99 1.55 -14.72
C ALA A 269 -30.10 2.59 -15.42
N ARG A 270 -30.58 3.13 -16.55
CA ARG A 270 -29.85 4.05 -17.42
C ARG A 270 -30.67 5.31 -17.68
N HIS A 271 -29.96 6.39 -17.96
CA HIS A 271 -30.54 7.58 -18.60
C HIS A 271 -31.06 7.25 -20.00
N ARG A 272 -31.87 8.15 -20.57
CA ARG A 272 -32.30 8.07 -21.98
C ARG A 272 -31.12 8.03 -22.95
N SER A 273 -29.97 8.61 -22.57
CA SER A 273 -28.70 8.55 -23.31
C SER A 273 -28.00 7.19 -23.26
N GLY A 274 -28.49 6.24 -22.47
CA GLY A 274 -27.86 4.92 -22.26
C GLY A 274 -26.80 4.89 -21.15
N GLN A 275 -26.45 6.03 -20.55
CA GLN A 275 -25.49 6.06 -19.44
C GLN A 275 -26.10 5.47 -18.14
N PRO A 276 -25.43 4.55 -17.42
CA PRO A 276 -25.91 4.04 -16.14
C PRO A 276 -26.03 5.13 -15.06
N LEU A 277 -27.11 5.10 -14.28
CA LEU A 277 -27.35 6.01 -13.17
C LEU A 277 -26.41 5.72 -11.99
N LYS A 278 -25.84 6.76 -11.37
CA LYS A 278 -25.00 6.65 -10.18
C LYS A 278 -25.83 6.68 -8.89
N THR A 279 -26.03 5.51 -8.31
CA THR A 279 -26.90 5.32 -7.14
C THR A 279 -26.13 5.21 -5.82
N ILE A 280 -26.81 4.95 -4.69
CA ILE A 280 -26.24 5.10 -3.33
C ILE A 280 -24.95 4.28 -3.14
N THR A 281 -24.96 2.99 -3.49
CA THR A 281 -23.79 2.11 -3.29
C THR A 281 -22.57 2.60 -4.09
N GLU A 282 -22.77 3.05 -5.32
CA GLU A 282 -21.70 3.56 -6.18
C GLU A 282 -21.12 4.88 -5.66
N ARG A 283 -21.96 5.75 -5.08
CA ARG A 283 -21.51 6.99 -4.44
C ARG A 283 -20.65 6.73 -3.19
N ILE A 284 -20.82 5.60 -2.52
CA ILE A 284 -20.08 5.25 -1.30
C ILE A 284 -18.81 4.44 -1.60
N LYS A 285 -18.90 3.48 -2.53
CA LYS A 285 -17.84 2.50 -2.83
C LYS A 285 -16.78 3.08 -3.79
N GLY A 286 -15.57 2.51 -3.73
CA GLY A 286 -14.54 2.72 -4.74
C GLY A 286 -13.64 3.93 -4.48
N LYS A 287 -12.68 4.17 -5.37
CA LYS A 287 -11.70 5.27 -5.25
C LYS A 287 -12.38 6.65 -5.32
N GLU A 288 -13.34 6.78 -6.23
CA GLU A 288 -14.14 8.00 -6.44
C GLU A 288 -15.31 8.14 -5.45
N GLY A 289 -15.56 7.13 -4.61
CA GLY A 289 -16.62 7.13 -3.62
C GLY A 289 -16.38 8.16 -2.51
N ARG A 290 -17.46 8.63 -1.87
CA ARG A 290 -17.47 9.67 -0.83
C ARG A 290 -16.46 9.39 0.29
N ILE A 291 -16.46 8.16 0.82
CA ILE A 291 -15.60 7.77 1.94
C ILE A 291 -14.11 7.96 1.61
N ARG A 292 -13.69 7.66 0.38
CA ARG A 292 -12.27 7.76 -0.01
C ARG A 292 -11.91 9.13 -0.56
N LYS A 293 -12.66 9.62 -1.54
CA LYS A 293 -12.29 10.81 -2.31
C LYS A 293 -12.55 12.12 -1.59
N ASN A 294 -13.57 12.17 -0.73
CA ASN A 294 -14.03 13.42 -0.13
C ASN A 294 -13.84 13.46 1.40
N ILE A 295 -13.82 12.29 2.05
CA ILE A 295 -13.71 12.20 3.50
C ILE A 295 -12.28 11.84 3.91
N ALA A 296 -11.73 10.71 3.44
CA ALA A 296 -10.36 10.31 3.79
C ALA A 296 -9.28 11.18 3.12
N GLY A 297 -9.48 11.54 1.85
CA GLY A 297 -8.75 12.61 1.17
C GLY A 297 -9.70 13.74 0.81
N LYS A 298 -9.19 14.98 0.75
CA LYS A 298 -9.96 16.14 0.27
C LYS A 298 -9.04 17.13 -0.41
N ARG A 299 -9.58 17.91 -1.35
CA ARG A 299 -8.89 19.10 -1.85
C ARG A 299 -8.86 20.14 -0.73
N VAL A 300 -7.73 20.82 -0.57
CA VAL A 300 -7.51 21.82 0.46
C VAL A 300 -7.28 23.18 -0.19
N ASN A 301 -7.62 24.24 0.56
CA ASN A 301 -7.30 25.61 0.19
C ASN A 301 -5.90 25.99 0.72
N TYR A 302 -5.45 27.22 0.44
CA TYR A 302 -4.16 27.75 0.91
C TYR A 302 -2.96 26.89 0.48
N SER A 303 -3.02 26.42 -0.76
CA SER A 303 -1.98 25.59 -1.39
C SER A 303 -1.60 26.14 -2.76
N GLY A 304 -0.36 25.90 -3.17
CA GLY A 304 0.15 26.24 -4.50
C GLY A 304 0.89 25.06 -5.12
N ARG A 305 1.02 25.04 -6.44
CA ARG A 305 1.78 24.03 -7.19
C ARG A 305 2.48 24.70 -8.36
N THR A 306 3.76 24.41 -8.53
CA THR A 306 4.55 24.83 -9.71
C THR A 306 5.75 23.89 -9.87
N VAL A 307 6.47 24.06 -10.99
CA VAL A 307 7.71 23.35 -11.31
C VAL A 307 8.80 23.73 -10.32
N ILE A 308 9.67 22.78 -9.96
CA ILE A 308 10.83 23.01 -9.11
C ILE A 308 12.11 23.30 -9.92
N SER A 309 13.02 24.08 -9.34
CA SER A 309 14.36 24.33 -9.87
C SER A 309 15.39 24.31 -8.75
N PRO A 310 16.63 23.85 -9.00
CA PRO A 310 17.68 23.84 -7.99
C PRO A 310 18.16 25.26 -7.68
N ASP A 311 18.39 25.58 -6.42
CA ASP A 311 19.08 26.81 -6.00
C ASP A 311 20.03 26.48 -4.83
N PRO A 312 21.34 26.39 -5.06
CA PRO A 312 22.29 26.02 -4.01
C PRO A 312 22.64 27.18 -3.07
N ASN A 313 22.13 28.40 -3.29
CA ASN A 313 22.47 29.57 -2.48
C ASN A 313 21.47 29.84 -1.34
N ILE A 314 20.27 29.26 -1.40
CA ILE A 314 19.30 29.32 -0.31
C ILE A 314 19.69 28.35 0.82
N ARG A 315 19.09 28.48 2.01
CA ARG A 315 19.34 27.49 3.07
C ARG A 315 18.70 26.15 2.73
N ILE A 316 19.24 25.06 3.27
CA ILE A 316 18.76 23.70 2.99
C ILE A 316 17.29 23.50 3.42
N ASN A 317 16.85 24.18 4.48
CA ASN A 317 15.47 24.17 4.97
C ASN A 317 14.62 25.35 4.46
N GLU A 318 15.11 26.10 3.47
CA GLU A 318 14.34 27.15 2.80
C GLU A 318 13.76 26.67 1.47
N VAL A 319 12.63 27.25 1.09
CA VAL A 319 12.02 27.09 -0.23
C VAL A 319 11.78 28.45 -0.87
N GLY A 320 12.29 28.62 -2.08
CA GLY A 320 12.05 29.79 -2.91
C GLY A 320 10.62 29.81 -3.43
N VAL A 321 9.83 30.84 -3.10
CA VAL A 321 8.44 31.00 -3.52
C VAL A 321 8.29 32.20 -4.46
N PRO A 322 7.67 32.02 -5.65
CA PRO A 322 7.35 33.13 -6.55
C PRO A 322 6.44 34.20 -5.94
N PHE A 323 6.65 35.47 -6.31
CA PHE A 323 5.77 36.59 -5.91
C PHE A 323 4.29 36.35 -6.23
N GLU A 324 4.00 35.75 -7.38
CA GLU A 324 2.64 35.43 -7.83
C GLU A 324 1.92 34.50 -6.84
N ILE A 325 2.63 33.48 -6.35
CA ILE A 325 2.11 32.52 -5.37
C ILE A 325 2.04 33.14 -3.97
N ALA A 326 3.07 33.90 -3.57
CA ALA A 326 3.13 34.56 -2.26
C ALA A 326 1.98 35.55 -2.02
N ARG A 327 1.50 36.22 -3.09
CA ARG A 327 0.34 37.14 -3.03
C ARG A 327 -1.01 36.41 -2.88
N ILE A 328 -1.12 35.19 -3.40
CA ILE A 328 -2.38 34.42 -3.41
C ILE A 328 -2.48 33.56 -2.15
N VAL A 329 -1.41 32.84 -1.78
CA VAL A 329 -1.37 31.98 -0.61
C VAL A 329 -1.15 32.85 0.62
N THR A 330 -2.20 33.05 1.40
CA THR A 330 -2.18 33.90 2.59
C THR A 330 -1.95 33.13 3.88
N VAL A 331 -1.45 33.85 4.89
CA VAL A 331 -1.30 33.40 6.26
C VAL A 331 -2.29 34.18 7.13
N SER A 332 -3.14 33.47 7.88
CA SER A 332 -4.01 34.10 8.87
C SER A 332 -3.22 34.45 10.14
N GLU A 333 -3.13 35.73 10.46
CA GLU A 333 -2.49 36.26 11.66
C GLU A 333 -3.52 36.96 12.54
N THR A 334 -3.53 36.64 13.84
CA THR A 334 -4.46 37.25 14.80
C THR A 334 -3.87 38.57 15.29
N VAL A 335 -4.67 39.63 15.24
CA VAL A 335 -4.28 40.96 15.72
C VAL A 335 -4.16 40.93 17.25
N ASN A 336 -2.99 41.36 17.73
CA ASN A 336 -2.67 41.59 19.13
C ASN A 336 -1.96 42.94 19.27
N ASP A 337 -1.65 43.35 20.49
CA ASP A 337 -1.06 44.67 20.75
C ASP A 337 0.36 44.82 20.17
N ILE A 338 1.08 43.70 19.95
CA ILE A 338 2.46 43.69 19.45
C ILE A 338 2.49 43.82 17.91
N ASN A 339 1.58 43.15 17.20
CA ASN A 339 1.60 43.08 15.73
C ASN A 339 0.63 44.07 15.05
N LYS A 340 -0.19 44.82 15.80
CA LYS A 340 -1.18 45.74 15.26
C LYS A 340 -0.59 46.75 14.26
N GLU A 341 0.53 47.38 14.62
CA GLU A 341 1.19 48.37 13.75
C GLU A 341 1.73 47.72 12.47
N LYS A 342 2.35 46.54 12.58
CA LYS A 342 2.85 45.77 11.43
C LYS A 342 1.69 45.41 10.48
N LEU A 343 0.60 44.88 11.01
CA LEU A 343 -0.57 44.48 10.21
C LEU A 343 -1.24 45.68 9.56
N SER A 344 -1.31 46.82 10.23
CA SER A 344 -1.86 48.06 9.66
C SER A 344 -1.05 48.53 8.44
N LYS A 345 0.29 48.43 8.49
CA LYS A 345 1.16 48.71 7.34
C LYS A 345 0.90 47.76 6.16
N LEU A 346 0.69 46.47 6.42
CA LEU A 346 0.39 45.48 5.38
C LEU A 346 -0.99 45.70 4.73
N ILE A 347 -1.99 46.12 5.51
CA ILE A 347 -3.32 46.47 5.00
C ILE A 347 -3.22 47.70 4.08
N LYS A 348 -2.40 48.70 4.44
CA LYS A 348 -2.14 49.88 3.61
C LYS A 348 -1.48 49.53 2.28
N ASN A 349 -0.57 48.55 2.26
CA ASN A 349 0.06 48.07 1.02
C ASN A 349 -0.91 47.30 0.10
N GLY A 350 -2.00 46.73 0.65
CA GLY A 350 -3.05 46.06 -0.10
C GLY A 350 -2.54 44.86 -0.92
N GLU A 351 -2.74 44.91 -2.24
CA GLU A 351 -2.38 43.82 -3.16
C GLU A 351 -0.89 43.77 -3.54
N THR A 352 -0.11 44.81 -3.20
CA THR A 352 1.33 44.86 -3.47
C THR A 352 2.10 44.09 -2.41
N TRP A 353 2.99 43.19 -2.82
CA TRP A 353 3.80 42.41 -1.88
C TRP A 353 4.91 43.29 -1.26
N PRO A 354 5.12 43.26 0.06
CA PRO A 354 4.33 42.54 1.09
C PRO A 354 3.04 43.29 1.49
N GLY A 355 1.89 42.63 1.38
CA GLY A 355 0.57 43.21 1.68
C GLY A 355 -0.42 42.22 2.30
N ALA A 356 -1.72 42.48 2.17
CA ALA A 356 -2.81 41.67 2.72
C ALA A 356 -4.08 41.70 1.86
N ASN A 357 -4.83 40.59 1.84
CA ASN A 357 -5.99 40.42 0.97
C ASN A 357 -7.34 40.58 1.69
N TYR A 358 -7.44 40.09 2.94
CA TYR A 358 -8.70 40.04 3.67
C TYR A 358 -8.54 40.32 5.17
N VAL A 359 -9.60 40.84 5.78
CA VAL A 359 -9.75 40.94 7.23
C VAL A 359 -10.99 40.17 7.67
N ILE A 360 -10.84 39.34 8.69
CA ILE A 360 -11.90 38.54 9.29
C ILE A 360 -12.18 39.11 10.67
N ARG A 361 -13.44 39.51 10.87
CA ARG A 361 -13.93 40.03 12.15
C ARG A 361 -14.19 38.88 13.15
N PRO A 362 -14.28 39.18 14.46
CA PRO A 362 -14.63 38.17 15.47
C PRO A 362 -16.00 37.51 15.27
N ASP A 363 -16.92 38.15 14.53
CA ASP A 363 -18.21 37.58 14.13
C ASP A 363 -18.12 36.56 12.97
N GLY A 364 -16.91 36.35 12.44
CA GLY A 364 -16.63 35.45 11.32
C GLY A 364 -16.87 36.05 9.93
N ARG A 365 -17.31 37.32 9.83
CA ARG A 365 -17.49 37.98 8.54
C ARG A 365 -16.13 38.36 7.94
N LYS A 366 -15.96 38.04 6.65
CA LYS A 366 -14.74 38.33 5.88
C LYS A 366 -14.97 39.57 5.01
N LYS A 367 -14.16 40.61 5.21
CA LYS A 367 -14.07 41.82 4.37
C LYS A 367 -12.87 41.69 3.44
N LYS A 368 -13.03 42.02 2.15
CA LYS A 368 -11.92 42.15 1.20
C LYS A 368 -11.27 43.51 1.38
N ILE A 369 -9.94 43.57 1.34
CA ILE A 369 -9.19 44.82 1.39
C ILE A 369 -9.19 45.40 -0.04
N SER A 370 -9.91 46.50 -0.24
CA SER A 370 -9.88 47.31 -1.47
C SER A 370 -9.30 48.70 -1.16
N PRO A 371 -8.70 49.41 -2.14
CA PRO A 371 -8.09 50.72 -1.91
C PRO A 371 -9.01 51.73 -1.19
N GLU A 372 -10.31 51.69 -1.51
CA GLU A 372 -11.34 52.55 -0.92
C GLU A 372 -11.63 52.25 0.56
N LEU A 373 -11.47 50.98 0.99
CA LEU A 373 -11.82 50.51 2.34
C LEU A 373 -10.61 50.40 3.27
N GLN A 374 -9.39 50.64 2.80
CA GLN A 374 -8.18 50.43 3.58
C GLN A 374 -8.15 51.26 4.85
N GLU A 375 -8.44 52.55 4.77
CA GLU A 375 -8.41 53.46 5.92
C GLU A 375 -9.48 53.09 6.96
N GLU A 376 -10.72 52.83 6.52
CA GLU A 376 -11.80 52.36 7.39
C GLU A 376 -11.42 51.07 8.13
N ILE A 377 -10.84 50.10 7.41
CA ILE A 377 -10.46 48.80 8.00
C ILE A 377 -9.35 48.97 9.04
N ILE A 378 -8.40 49.89 8.83
CA ILE A 378 -7.31 50.17 9.76
C ILE A 378 -7.85 50.81 11.05
N GLU A 379 -8.76 51.77 10.95
CA GLU A 379 -9.41 52.39 12.11
C GLU A 379 -10.25 51.39 12.91
N GLU A 380 -10.90 50.45 12.22
CA GLU A 380 -11.72 49.40 12.84
C GLU A 380 -10.88 48.31 13.53
N LEU A 381 -9.58 48.21 13.24
CA LEU A 381 -8.73 47.11 13.63
C LEU A 381 -8.52 47.04 15.16
N LYS A 382 -9.03 45.96 15.77
CA LYS A 382 -8.94 45.70 17.21
C LYS A 382 -8.34 44.31 17.50
N PRO A 383 -7.75 44.10 18.69
CA PRO A 383 -7.33 42.77 19.11
C PRO A 383 -8.46 41.75 18.98
N GLY A 384 -8.13 40.57 18.44
CA GLY A 384 -9.11 39.51 18.12
C GLY A 384 -9.63 39.51 16.68
N TYR A 385 -9.34 40.54 15.87
CA TYR A 385 -9.49 40.48 14.42
C TYR A 385 -8.41 39.54 13.84
N LYS A 386 -8.66 38.96 12.66
CA LYS A 386 -7.66 38.18 11.92
C LYS A 386 -7.39 38.83 10.56
N VAL A 387 -6.13 38.96 10.20
CA VAL A 387 -5.71 39.51 8.90
C VAL A 387 -5.12 38.37 8.08
N GLU A 388 -5.62 38.17 6.86
CA GLU A 388 -5.03 37.25 5.88
C GLU A 388 -3.98 38.03 5.07
N ARG A 389 -2.74 38.04 5.58
CA ARG A 389 -1.60 38.68 4.91
C ARG A 389 -0.96 37.77 3.87
N HIS A 390 -0.24 38.35 2.92
CA HIS A 390 0.58 37.59 1.96
C HIS A 390 1.65 36.76 2.70
N LEU A 391 2.14 35.72 2.01
CA LEU A 391 3.28 34.93 2.44
C LEU A 391 4.54 35.82 2.46
N GLN A 392 5.33 35.73 3.53
CA GLN A 392 6.54 36.52 3.76
C GLN A 392 7.74 35.62 4.03
N ASP A 393 8.93 36.20 3.94
CA ASP A 393 10.17 35.50 4.30
C ASP A 393 10.12 35.00 5.75
N GLY A 394 10.53 33.75 5.95
CA GLY A 394 10.52 33.08 7.24
C GLY A 394 9.17 32.46 7.65
N ASP A 395 8.10 32.64 6.85
CA ASP A 395 6.86 31.88 7.05
C ASP A 395 7.10 30.39 6.82
N ILE A 396 6.29 29.55 7.47
CA ILE A 396 6.41 28.10 7.37
C ILE A 396 5.40 27.59 6.36
N VAL A 397 5.86 26.77 5.42
CA VAL A 397 5.02 26.03 4.48
C VAL A 397 5.37 24.54 4.53
N LEU A 398 4.36 23.70 4.39
CA LEU A 398 4.59 22.28 4.13
C LEU A 398 4.84 22.10 2.64
N PHE A 399 5.91 21.42 2.28
CA PHE A 399 6.32 21.17 0.91
C PHE A 399 6.30 19.67 0.63
N ASN A 400 5.72 19.26 -0.50
CA ASN A 400 5.60 17.85 -0.84
C ASN A 400 5.72 17.55 -2.32
N ARG A 401 6.21 16.33 -2.60
CA ARG A 401 6.17 15.71 -3.94
C ARG A 401 5.18 14.55 -3.96
N HIS A 402 4.40 14.46 -5.03
CA HIS A 402 3.56 13.31 -5.30
C HIS A 402 4.27 12.34 -6.24
N PRO A 403 4.17 11.02 -6.02
CA PRO A 403 3.51 10.33 -4.91
C PRO A 403 4.36 10.36 -3.62
N SER A 404 3.72 10.56 -2.46
CA SER A 404 4.40 10.55 -1.16
C SER A 404 4.39 9.15 -0.55
N LEU A 405 5.57 8.53 -0.43
CA LEU A 405 5.73 7.12 0.00
C LEU A 405 6.26 6.98 1.43
N HIS A 406 6.93 8.00 1.93
CA HIS A 406 7.48 8.06 3.29
C HIS A 406 7.26 9.44 3.91
N ARG A 407 7.46 9.58 5.23
CA ARG A 407 7.19 10.84 5.93
C ARG A 407 8.01 12.03 5.40
N ALA A 408 9.27 11.80 5.03
CA ALA A 408 10.15 12.86 4.52
C ALA A 408 9.78 13.35 3.10
N SER A 409 8.81 12.72 2.42
CA SER A 409 8.21 13.27 1.19
C SER A 409 7.31 14.50 1.47
N LEU A 410 7.05 14.83 2.75
CA LEU A 410 6.35 16.03 3.23
C LEU A 410 7.16 16.64 4.38
N MET A 411 7.84 17.76 4.16
CA MET A 411 8.58 18.47 5.22
C MET A 411 8.16 19.94 5.28
N ALA A 412 8.40 20.56 6.42
CA ALA A 412 8.23 21.99 6.61
C ALA A 412 9.49 22.73 6.14
N HIS A 413 9.29 23.72 5.29
CA HIS A 413 10.32 24.63 4.80
C HIS A 413 9.98 26.06 5.19
N PHE A 414 11.01 26.89 5.30
CA PHE A 414 10.90 28.33 5.51
C PHE A 414 10.85 29.04 4.17
N VAL A 415 9.88 29.93 4.01
CA VAL A 415 9.66 30.67 2.78
C VAL A 415 10.78 31.68 2.57
N ARG A 416 11.28 31.72 1.34
CA ARG A 416 12.07 32.83 0.79
C ARG A 416 11.37 33.31 -0.48
N VAL A 417 10.83 34.52 -0.49
CA VAL A 417 10.15 35.04 -1.67
C VAL A 417 11.18 35.50 -2.70
N LEU A 418 11.13 34.92 -3.90
CA LEU A 418 12.12 35.13 -4.96
C LEU A 418 11.44 35.46 -6.31
N PRO A 419 12.14 36.16 -7.22
CA PRO A 419 11.66 36.37 -8.58
C PRO A 419 11.64 35.08 -9.40
N GLY A 420 10.80 35.05 -10.43
CA GLY A 420 10.57 33.87 -11.28
C GLY A 420 9.23 33.20 -10.99
N ARG A 421 9.05 31.99 -11.53
CA ARG A 421 7.77 31.23 -11.45
C ARG A 421 7.90 29.82 -10.88
N THR A 422 9.13 29.37 -10.61
CA THR A 422 9.42 28.04 -10.08
C THR A 422 9.59 28.06 -8.57
N PHE A 423 9.33 26.93 -7.92
CA PHE A 423 9.77 26.72 -6.55
C PHE A 423 11.27 26.42 -6.56
N ARG A 424 12.04 27.10 -5.71
CA ARG A 424 13.49 26.85 -5.63
C ARG A 424 13.83 26.03 -4.41
N VAL A 425 14.62 24.99 -4.58
CA VAL A 425 14.95 24.05 -3.51
C VAL A 425 16.45 23.82 -3.51
N HIS A 426 17.04 23.74 -2.32
CA HIS A 426 18.44 23.40 -2.19
C HIS A 426 18.68 21.95 -2.65
N PRO A 427 19.66 21.65 -3.54
CA PRO A 427 19.86 20.30 -4.08
C PRO A 427 20.09 19.22 -3.02
N ALA A 428 20.79 19.54 -1.92
CA ALA A 428 20.96 18.61 -0.79
C ALA A 428 19.63 18.10 -0.18
N ALA A 429 18.55 18.87 -0.29
CA ALA A 429 17.21 18.50 0.21
C ALA A 429 16.34 17.81 -0.85
N ALA A 430 16.86 17.50 -2.04
CA ALA A 430 16.10 16.89 -3.13
C ALA A 430 15.91 15.37 -2.95
N ASN A 431 16.90 14.67 -2.38
CA ASN A 431 16.86 13.21 -2.20
C ASN A 431 15.62 12.72 -1.42
N PRO A 432 15.21 13.32 -0.29
CA PRO A 432 13.97 12.93 0.42
C PRO A 432 12.69 13.07 -0.41
N TYR A 433 12.69 13.89 -1.46
CA TYR A 433 11.55 14.02 -2.37
C TYR A 433 11.68 13.12 -3.60
N ASN A 434 12.83 12.45 -3.77
CA ASN A 434 13.22 11.77 -4.98
C ASN A 434 13.06 12.66 -6.23
N ALA A 435 13.47 13.92 -6.09
CA ALA A 435 13.32 14.97 -7.10
C ALA A 435 14.61 15.14 -7.91
N ASP A 436 14.48 15.28 -9.23
CA ASP A 436 15.60 15.32 -10.18
C ASP A 436 15.63 16.60 -11.06
N PHE A 437 14.65 17.50 -10.88
CA PHE A 437 14.55 18.79 -11.57
C PHE A 437 14.34 18.71 -13.10
N ASP A 438 13.78 17.63 -13.62
CA ASP A 438 13.52 17.43 -15.06
C ASP A 438 12.20 18.06 -15.59
N GLY A 439 11.53 18.86 -14.76
CA GLY A 439 10.15 19.32 -14.99
C GLY A 439 9.18 18.91 -13.88
N ASP A 440 9.70 18.26 -12.84
CA ASP A 440 8.99 17.93 -11.60
C ASP A 440 8.15 19.09 -11.03
N GLU A 441 6.93 18.77 -10.61
CA GLU A 441 6.03 19.70 -9.92
C GLU A 441 5.84 19.30 -8.46
N MET A 442 5.97 20.27 -7.56
CA MET A 442 5.74 20.07 -6.12
C MET A 442 4.67 21.02 -5.60
N ASN A 443 4.06 20.67 -4.46
CA ASN A 443 3.02 21.50 -3.84
C ASN A 443 3.53 22.12 -2.53
N ILE A 444 3.04 23.32 -2.26
CA ILE A 444 3.13 23.97 -0.94
C ILE A 444 1.75 24.00 -0.28
N HIS A 445 1.72 23.91 1.05
CA HIS A 445 0.54 24.12 1.87
C HIS A 445 0.89 25.05 3.02
N SER A 446 0.11 26.12 3.21
CA SER A 446 0.35 27.09 4.28
C SER A 446 -0.50 26.77 5.53
N PRO A 447 0.10 26.41 6.68
CA PRO A 447 -0.62 26.19 7.92
C PRO A 447 -1.27 27.49 8.45
N GLN A 448 -2.59 27.47 8.63
CA GLN A 448 -3.36 28.66 8.97
C GLN A 448 -3.44 28.97 10.48
N ASN A 449 -3.29 27.95 11.32
CA ASN A 449 -3.37 28.09 12.79
C ASN A 449 -1.96 28.08 13.41
N GLU A 450 -1.78 28.81 14.51
CA GLU A 450 -0.50 28.83 15.25
C GLU A 450 -0.07 27.44 15.74
N GLU A 451 -1.01 26.63 16.22
CA GLU A 451 -0.74 25.25 16.65
C GLU A 451 -0.17 24.41 15.50
N ALA A 452 -0.80 24.49 14.32
CA ALA A 452 -0.32 23.76 13.13
C ALA A 452 1.03 24.29 12.63
N ARG A 453 1.30 25.60 12.75
CA ARG A 453 2.62 26.17 12.47
C ARG A 453 3.68 25.66 13.44
N ALA A 454 3.35 25.56 14.72
CA ALA A 454 4.25 25.04 15.75
C ALA A 454 4.55 23.55 15.53
N GLU A 455 3.55 22.73 15.24
CA GLU A 455 3.73 21.32 14.87
C GLU A 455 4.63 21.17 13.64
N ALA A 456 4.37 21.94 12.57
CA ALA A 456 5.18 21.92 11.37
C ALA A 456 6.64 22.30 11.66
N LYS A 457 6.87 23.36 12.46
CA LYS A 457 8.21 23.83 12.84
C LYS A 457 8.99 22.80 13.66
N ILE A 458 8.35 22.18 14.64
CA ILE A 458 9.04 21.34 15.63
C ILE A 458 9.24 19.92 15.09
N LEU A 459 8.26 19.37 14.35
CA LEU A 459 8.27 17.97 13.95
C LEU A 459 8.69 17.76 12.49
N LEU A 460 8.28 18.68 11.61
CA LEU A 460 8.40 18.49 10.16
C LEU A 460 9.54 19.28 9.52
N ASP A 461 10.26 20.12 10.27
CA ASP A 461 11.44 20.82 9.74
C ASP A 461 12.41 19.82 9.11
N VAL A 462 12.92 20.19 7.94
CA VAL A 462 13.95 19.47 7.18
C VAL A 462 15.13 19.10 8.10
N LYS A 463 15.52 20.00 9.01
CA LYS A 463 16.58 19.74 10.00
C LYS A 463 16.26 18.54 10.89
N GLN A 464 15.02 18.38 11.34
CA GLN A 464 14.61 17.27 12.21
C GLN A 464 14.54 15.94 11.47
N ASN A 465 14.34 16.00 10.16
CA ASN A 465 14.22 14.85 9.25
C ASN A 465 15.54 14.53 8.50
N LEU A 466 16.68 14.90 9.09
CA LEU A 466 18.01 14.60 8.55
C LEU A 466 18.28 13.09 8.39
N ILE A 467 17.79 12.27 9.32
CA ILE A 467 18.05 10.83 9.39
C ILE A 467 16.78 10.04 9.06
N SER A 468 16.94 9.00 8.24
CA SER A 468 15.88 8.13 7.79
C SER A 468 15.34 7.26 8.93
N PRO A 469 14.02 7.20 9.13
CA PRO A 469 13.43 6.25 10.05
C PRO A 469 13.43 4.80 9.52
N LYS A 470 13.79 4.57 8.24
CA LYS A 470 13.82 3.24 7.62
C LYS A 470 14.96 2.37 8.15
N ASN A 471 16.16 2.95 8.18
CA ASN A 471 17.42 2.23 8.42
C ASN A 471 18.54 3.12 9.02
N ASN A 472 18.19 4.27 9.62
CA ASN A 472 19.14 5.20 10.23
C ASN A 472 20.17 5.79 9.24
N THR A 473 19.93 5.79 7.93
CA THR A 473 20.81 6.47 6.94
C THR A 473 20.53 7.95 6.83
N ASN A 474 21.47 8.72 6.28
CA ASN A 474 21.25 10.15 6.05
C ASN A 474 20.32 10.37 4.86
N LEU A 475 19.29 11.20 5.05
CA LEU A 475 18.41 11.60 3.95
C LEU A 475 18.93 12.86 3.24
N ILE A 476 19.70 13.70 3.94
CA ILE A 476 20.21 14.98 3.44
C ILE A 476 21.73 14.96 3.55
N GLY A 477 22.40 15.36 2.48
CA GLY A 477 23.86 15.36 2.39
C GLY A 477 24.36 16.04 1.13
N CYS A 478 25.67 16.02 0.92
CA CYS A 478 26.30 16.43 -0.33
C CYS A 478 25.95 15.45 -1.45
N ILE A 479 25.63 16.00 -2.63
CA ILE A 479 25.27 15.23 -3.83
C ILE A 479 26.08 15.70 -5.03
N VAL A 480 26.27 14.80 -6.00
CA VAL A 480 26.83 15.04 -7.34
C VAL A 480 28.02 16.01 -7.33
N ASP A 481 27.82 17.25 -7.79
CA ASP A 481 28.85 18.28 -7.95
C ASP A 481 29.56 18.63 -6.65
N ALA A 482 28.83 18.72 -5.54
CA ALA A 482 29.45 19.05 -4.26
C ALA A 482 30.38 17.92 -3.78
N VAL A 483 30.06 16.66 -4.07
CA VAL A 483 30.89 15.50 -3.72
C VAL A 483 32.14 15.48 -4.60
N THR A 484 31.99 15.61 -5.91
CA THR A 484 33.11 15.66 -6.87
C THR A 484 34.04 16.84 -6.58
N GLY A 485 33.48 18.01 -6.27
CA GLY A 485 34.24 19.22 -5.92
C GLY A 485 35.06 19.03 -4.65
N ASN A 486 34.47 18.48 -3.58
CA ASN A 486 35.21 18.20 -2.34
C ASN A 486 36.33 17.16 -2.53
N TYR A 487 36.10 16.16 -3.39
CA TYR A 487 37.12 15.16 -3.72
C TYR A 487 38.32 15.79 -4.46
N LEU A 488 38.04 16.63 -5.46
CA LEU A 488 39.09 17.34 -6.21
C LEU A 488 39.83 18.35 -5.34
N LEU A 489 39.10 19.06 -4.48
CA LEU A 489 39.68 19.98 -3.50
C LEU A 489 40.75 19.28 -2.67
N GLY A 490 40.45 18.08 -2.15
CA GLY A 490 41.38 17.31 -1.33
C GLY A 490 42.66 16.84 -2.03
N LYS A 491 42.78 16.99 -3.35
CA LYS A 491 43.97 16.58 -4.13
C LYS A 491 44.90 17.73 -4.52
N GLN A 492 44.48 18.97 -4.36
CA GLN A 492 45.25 20.15 -4.75
C GLN A 492 45.82 20.88 -3.53
N ASP A 493 46.88 21.65 -3.77
CA ASP A 493 47.45 22.59 -2.81
C ASP A 493 47.11 24.03 -3.22
N PHE A 494 46.91 24.89 -2.22
CA PHE A 494 46.44 26.26 -2.39
C PHE A 494 47.42 27.27 -1.80
N THR A 495 47.46 28.46 -2.40
CA THR A 495 48.09 29.62 -1.76
C THR A 495 47.19 30.17 -0.64
N LYS A 496 47.79 30.92 0.29
CA LYS A 496 47.05 31.60 1.37
C LYS A 496 45.84 32.41 0.85
N GLU A 497 46.02 33.15 -0.23
CA GLU A 497 45.02 34.07 -0.79
C GLU A 497 43.85 33.30 -1.39
N GLU A 498 44.13 32.26 -2.19
CA GLU A 498 43.11 31.40 -2.80
C GLU A 498 42.31 30.65 -1.74
N ALA A 499 42.98 30.07 -0.74
CA ALA A 499 42.33 29.33 0.33
C ALA A 499 41.38 30.22 1.15
N ASN A 500 41.83 31.42 1.54
CA ASN A 500 41.00 32.37 2.30
C ASN A 500 39.83 32.90 1.47
N GLN A 501 40.04 33.17 0.18
CA GLN A 501 38.97 33.60 -0.72
C GLN A 501 37.90 32.53 -0.90
N LEU A 502 38.30 31.27 -1.05
CA LEU A 502 37.39 30.13 -1.18
C LEU A 502 36.58 29.89 0.10
N LEU A 503 37.22 29.98 1.27
CA LEU A 503 36.55 29.86 2.57
C LEU A 503 35.52 30.99 2.77
N TYR A 504 35.91 32.23 2.47
CA TYR A 504 35.01 33.38 2.57
C TYR A 504 33.80 33.26 1.65
N LYS A 505 33.99 32.90 0.37
CA LYS A 505 32.88 32.65 -0.58
C LYS A 505 31.95 31.52 -0.12
N SER A 506 32.49 30.57 0.63
CA SER A 506 31.73 29.43 1.16
C SER A 506 31.01 29.74 2.48
N GLY A 507 31.18 30.96 3.01
CA GLY A 507 30.59 31.42 4.26
C GLY A 507 31.26 30.82 5.49
N ILE A 508 32.56 30.54 5.41
CA ILE A 508 33.37 29.99 6.50
C ILE A 508 34.29 31.09 7.02
N ASP A 509 33.99 31.64 8.20
CA ASP A 509 34.78 32.68 8.86
C ASP A 509 35.97 32.06 9.61
N ARG A 510 36.95 31.51 8.86
CA ARG A 510 38.25 31.09 9.37
C ARG A 510 39.35 31.63 8.48
N GLU A 511 40.33 32.31 9.08
CA GLU A 511 41.51 32.79 8.37
C GLU A 511 42.65 31.79 8.54
N ILE A 512 43.28 31.40 7.44
CA ILE A 512 44.46 30.57 7.48
C ILE A 512 45.72 31.40 7.22
N THR A 513 46.74 31.19 8.06
CA THR A 513 47.98 31.99 8.11
C THR A 513 49.15 31.35 7.36
N SER A 514 49.08 30.06 7.04
CA SER A 514 50.14 29.32 6.35
C SER A 514 50.26 29.73 4.87
N LYS A 515 51.48 29.79 4.34
CA LYS A 515 51.74 30.25 2.95
C LYS A 515 51.21 29.28 1.87
N THR A 516 51.37 27.98 2.09
CA THR A 516 50.88 26.90 1.22
C THR A 516 50.14 25.88 2.07
N ILE A 517 48.96 25.47 1.61
CA ILE A 517 48.00 24.67 2.39
C ILE A 517 47.43 23.59 1.50
N SER A 518 47.36 22.37 2.01
CA SER A 518 46.69 21.29 1.28
C SER A 518 45.18 21.49 1.31
N GLY A 519 44.48 21.17 0.22
CA GLY A 519 43.02 21.25 0.19
C GLY A 519 42.32 20.40 1.25
N LYS A 520 43.01 19.38 1.81
CA LYS A 520 42.54 18.62 2.98
C LYS A 520 42.49 19.47 4.26
N ASP A 521 43.46 20.37 4.44
CA ASP A 521 43.47 21.34 5.53
C ASP A 521 42.42 22.44 5.32
N VAL A 522 42.18 22.84 4.07
CA VAL A 522 41.07 23.76 3.72
C VAL A 522 39.74 23.11 4.09
N PHE A 523 39.52 21.85 3.71
CA PHE A 523 38.31 21.11 4.07
C PHE A 523 38.18 20.90 5.59
N SER A 524 39.29 20.74 6.31
CA SER A 524 39.28 20.65 7.78
C SER A 524 38.69 21.90 8.45
N SER A 525 38.61 23.04 7.74
CA SER A 525 37.93 24.25 8.24
C SER A 525 36.40 24.11 8.34
N VAL A 526 35.82 23.14 7.63
CA VAL A 526 34.39 22.82 7.69
C VAL A 526 34.04 22.04 8.96
N LEU A 527 35.00 21.27 9.48
CA LEU A 527 34.77 20.30 10.54
C LEU A 527 34.85 20.92 11.95
N PRO A 528 34.02 20.44 12.88
CA PRO A 528 34.23 20.64 14.32
C PRO A 528 35.35 19.71 14.84
N ASP A 529 35.78 19.89 16.09
CA ASP A 529 36.85 19.12 16.72
C ASP A 529 36.46 17.64 16.96
N ILE A 530 36.56 16.82 15.91
CA ILE A 530 36.09 15.43 15.89
C ILE A 530 37.18 14.45 15.51
N ASP A 531 37.10 13.24 16.08
CA ASP A 531 37.92 12.10 15.71
C ASP A 531 37.05 11.12 14.92
N PHE A 532 37.49 10.73 13.74
CA PHE A 532 36.77 9.82 12.85
C PHE A 532 37.77 8.98 12.05
N SER A 533 37.47 7.70 11.85
CA SER A 533 38.25 6.85 10.96
C SER A 533 37.31 5.88 10.26
N ASN A 534 37.39 5.85 8.93
CA ASN A 534 36.76 4.84 8.10
C ASN A 534 37.78 4.27 7.10
N SER A 535 37.33 3.42 6.18
CA SER A 535 38.19 2.82 5.15
C SER A 535 38.83 3.85 4.20
N SER A 536 38.23 5.03 4.05
CA SER A 536 38.64 6.06 3.09
C SER A 536 39.37 7.25 3.71
N LEU A 537 39.15 7.56 5.00
CA LEU A 537 39.50 8.82 5.65
C LEU A 537 39.82 8.65 7.15
N GLU A 538 40.86 9.33 7.63
CA GLU A 538 41.21 9.46 9.05
C GLU A 538 41.27 10.94 9.44
N ILE A 539 40.50 11.31 10.46
CA ILE A 539 40.36 12.66 11.02
C ILE A 539 40.71 12.58 12.51
N LYS A 540 41.60 13.46 12.99
CA LYS A 540 41.82 13.67 14.43
C LYS A 540 41.73 15.14 14.79
N LYS A 541 41.01 15.46 15.87
CA LYS A 541 40.75 16.82 16.33
C LYS A 541 40.31 17.77 15.20
N GLY A 542 39.40 17.30 14.35
CA GLY A 542 38.88 18.07 13.22
C GLY A 542 39.84 18.26 12.03
N LYS A 543 41.03 17.65 12.06
CA LYS A 543 42.00 17.70 10.96
C LYS A 543 42.07 16.39 10.20
N VAL A 544 41.98 16.46 8.88
CA VAL A 544 42.15 15.31 7.99
C VAL A 544 43.63 14.92 7.93
N ILE A 545 43.99 13.74 8.44
CA ILE A 545 45.37 13.24 8.45
C ILE A 545 45.67 12.46 7.18
N LYS A 546 44.75 11.58 6.78
CA LYS A 546 44.95 10.65 5.66
C LYS A 546 43.61 10.34 4.99
N GLY A 547 43.65 10.10 3.68
CA GLY A 547 42.48 9.67 2.91
C GLY A 547 41.92 10.71 1.96
N ASP A 548 40.88 10.31 1.22
CA ASP A 548 40.20 11.13 0.22
C ASP A 548 38.79 11.52 0.69
N ILE A 549 38.33 12.71 0.29
CA ILE A 549 37.01 13.21 0.65
C ILE A 549 35.99 12.72 -0.39
N ASP A 550 35.41 11.55 -0.14
CA ASP A 550 34.45 10.89 -1.04
C ASP A 550 33.02 10.95 -0.48
N LYS A 551 32.07 10.30 -1.17
CA LYS A 551 30.67 10.18 -0.74
C LYS A 551 30.50 9.60 0.69
N SER A 552 31.45 8.84 1.22
CA SER A 552 31.35 8.26 2.57
C SER A 552 31.43 9.29 3.70
N THR A 553 31.82 10.53 3.39
CA THR A 553 31.98 11.61 4.37
C THR A 553 30.64 12.31 4.67
N PHE A 554 30.21 13.20 3.78
CA PHE A 554 28.97 13.98 3.88
C PHE A 554 27.91 13.57 2.87
N GLY A 555 28.10 12.45 2.16
CA GLY A 555 27.15 12.00 1.15
C GLY A 555 25.78 11.66 1.70
N ASP A 556 24.78 11.74 0.83
CA ASP A 556 23.47 11.15 1.09
C ASP A 556 23.58 9.62 1.28
N GLU A 557 22.80 9.10 2.21
CA GLU A 557 22.82 7.71 2.72
C GLU A 557 24.12 7.27 3.39
N GLY A 558 25.25 7.33 2.68
CA GLY A 558 26.56 6.79 3.07
C GLY A 558 27.46 7.70 3.91
N GLY A 559 27.03 8.93 4.23
CA GLY A 559 27.84 9.89 4.99
C GLY A 559 27.96 9.60 6.49
N GLU A 560 28.86 8.71 6.89
CA GLU A 560 28.99 8.30 8.30
C GLU A 560 29.34 9.47 9.24
N LEU A 561 30.11 10.45 8.75
CA LEU A 561 30.58 11.58 9.54
C LEU A 561 29.43 12.46 10.05
N VAL A 562 28.35 12.61 9.27
CA VAL A 562 27.15 13.38 9.66
C VAL A 562 26.55 12.85 10.96
N LYS A 563 26.50 11.51 11.12
CA LYS A 563 25.91 10.86 12.30
C LYS A 563 26.75 11.09 13.55
N ILE A 564 28.08 11.06 13.40
CA ILE A 564 29.01 11.26 14.52
C ILE A 564 29.00 12.72 14.96
N ILE A 565 28.90 13.67 14.01
CA ILE A 565 28.70 15.08 14.33
C ILE A 565 27.37 15.29 15.07
N ASP A 566 26.27 14.71 14.59
CA ASP A 566 24.96 14.79 15.26
C ASP A 566 25.02 14.20 16.68
N GLN A 567 25.79 13.12 16.88
CA GLN A 567 25.97 12.49 18.19
C GLN A 567 26.77 13.37 19.18
N LYS A 568 27.82 14.06 18.72
CA LYS A 568 28.74 14.80 19.60
C LYS A 568 28.37 16.27 19.78
N TYR A 569 27.91 16.92 18.72
CA TYR A 569 27.63 18.36 18.68
C TYR A 569 26.15 18.70 18.47
N GLY A 570 25.32 17.71 18.13
CA GLY A 570 23.89 17.88 17.90
C GLY A 570 23.54 18.25 16.46
N ARG A 571 22.24 18.29 16.21
CA ARG A 571 21.66 18.36 14.85
C ARG A 571 21.89 19.69 14.14
N ASP A 572 22.00 20.77 14.89
CA ASP A 572 22.32 22.10 14.35
C ASP A 572 23.68 22.10 13.67
N GLU A 573 24.73 21.67 14.38
CA GLU A 573 26.09 21.68 13.84
C GLU A 573 26.24 20.67 12.70
N ALA A 574 25.57 19.52 12.77
CA ALA A 574 25.56 18.56 11.66
C ALA A 574 24.97 19.18 10.37
N PHE A 575 23.85 19.90 10.50
CA PHE A 575 23.18 20.55 9.38
C PHE A 575 24.02 21.70 8.79
N ASP A 576 24.64 22.52 9.65
CA ASP A 576 25.53 23.60 9.23
C ASP A 576 26.83 23.07 8.60
N SER A 577 27.37 21.95 9.10
CA SER A 577 28.54 21.28 8.52
C SER A 577 28.24 20.78 7.10
N ILE A 578 27.06 20.19 6.86
CA ILE A 578 26.63 19.78 5.51
C ILE A 578 26.56 21.00 4.58
N LYS A 579 25.99 22.11 5.05
CA LYS A 579 25.88 23.34 4.26
C LYS A 579 27.26 23.88 3.88
N ARG A 580 28.17 23.97 4.85
CA ARG A 580 29.56 24.44 4.64
C ARG A 580 30.30 23.52 3.66
N ALA A 581 30.20 22.20 3.82
CA ALA A 581 30.78 21.21 2.92
C ALA A 581 30.20 21.30 1.49
N PHE A 582 28.88 21.49 1.38
CA PHE A 582 28.21 21.64 0.09
C PHE A 582 28.67 22.89 -0.65
N ASN A 583 28.68 24.03 0.04
CA ASN A 583 29.12 25.30 -0.53
C ASN A 583 30.59 25.27 -0.95
N LEU A 584 31.46 24.69 -0.13
CA LEU A 584 32.88 24.58 -0.42
C LEU A 584 33.13 23.77 -1.69
N GLY A 585 32.57 22.57 -1.78
CA GLY A 585 32.71 21.70 -2.96
C GLY A 585 32.12 22.35 -4.22
N LYS A 586 30.92 22.94 -4.12
CA LYS A 586 30.25 23.62 -5.25
C LYS A 586 31.06 24.82 -5.75
N ASN A 587 31.50 25.70 -4.85
CA ASN A 587 32.21 26.92 -5.21
C ASN A 587 33.56 26.58 -5.85
N TYR A 588 34.29 25.62 -5.27
CA TYR A 588 35.56 25.17 -5.82
C TYR A 588 35.36 24.54 -7.21
N LEU A 589 34.38 23.64 -7.38
CA LEU A 589 34.12 23.03 -8.68
C LEU A 589 33.69 24.06 -9.74
N SER A 590 32.97 25.11 -9.33
CA SER A 590 32.57 26.19 -10.24
C SER A 590 33.75 27.03 -10.73
N GLU A 591 34.84 27.12 -9.95
CA GLU A 591 36.06 27.84 -10.33
C GLU A 591 36.98 26.98 -11.21
N VAL A 592 37.16 25.70 -10.84
CA VAL A 592 38.02 24.78 -11.60
C VAL A 592 37.36 24.34 -12.91
N GLY A 593 36.05 24.10 -12.86
CA GLY A 593 35.29 23.48 -13.95
C GLY A 593 35.57 21.99 -14.07
N ILE A 594 34.54 21.21 -14.40
CA ILE A 594 34.68 19.83 -14.84
C ILE A 594 33.80 19.62 -16.07
N THR A 595 34.33 18.91 -17.06
CA THR A 595 33.62 18.58 -18.29
C THR A 595 33.89 17.13 -18.64
N ALA A 596 32.96 16.50 -19.36
CA ALA A 596 33.15 15.20 -19.96
C ALA A 596 32.80 15.30 -21.45
N SER A 597 33.74 14.93 -22.30
CA SER A 597 33.60 14.81 -23.74
C SER A 597 33.40 13.34 -24.13
N VAL A 598 33.12 13.06 -25.40
CA VAL A 598 33.00 11.67 -25.89
C VAL A 598 34.35 10.95 -25.80
N GLU A 599 35.46 11.65 -26.06
CA GLU A 599 36.83 11.12 -26.00
C GLU A 599 37.21 10.66 -24.58
N ASP A 600 36.64 11.30 -23.55
CA ASP A 600 36.87 10.90 -22.15
C ASP A 600 36.28 9.52 -21.83
N PHE A 601 35.42 8.95 -22.69
CA PHE A 601 34.89 7.60 -22.54
C PHE A 601 35.60 6.58 -23.43
N ASP A 602 36.52 7.00 -24.29
CA ASP A 602 37.28 6.09 -25.14
C ASP A 602 38.32 5.29 -24.33
N LEU A 603 38.66 4.13 -24.85
CA LEU A 603 39.68 3.24 -24.31
C LEU A 603 40.87 3.21 -25.27
N ASP A 604 42.06 3.01 -24.72
CA ASP A 604 43.26 2.80 -25.51
C ASP A 604 43.15 1.53 -26.39
N ASP A 605 43.85 1.54 -27.53
CA ASP A 605 43.79 0.46 -28.50
C ASP A 605 44.24 -0.90 -27.93
N GLU A 606 45.14 -0.90 -26.93
CA GLU A 606 45.58 -2.13 -26.26
C GLU A 606 44.45 -2.73 -25.42
N THR A 607 43.75 -1.91 -24.65
CA THR A 607 42.55 -2.30 -23.88
C THR A 607 41.43 -2.76 -24.81
N ILE A 608 41.20 -2.10 -25.94
CA ILE A 608 40.22 -2.54 -26.94
C ILE A 608 40.62 -3.91 -27.50
N ALA A 609 41.88 -4.10 -27.87
CA ALA A 609 42.37 -5.39 -28.40
C ALA A 609 42.24 -6.52 -27.36
N GLU A 610 42.46 -6.24 -26.09
CA GLU A 610 42.31 -7.21 -25.01
C GLU A 610 40.85 -7.55 -24.71
N THR A 611 39.98 -6.55 -24.64
CA THR A 611 38.53 -6.77 -24.47
C THR A 611 37.96 -7.56 -25.65
N ASP A 612 38.39 -7.29 -26.88
CA ASP A 612 38.03 -8.09 -28.07
C ASP A 612 38.54 -9.54 -27.98
N LYS A 613 39.73 -9.79 -27.41
CA LYS A 613 40.21 -11.16 -27.13
C LYS A 613 39.30 -11.87 -26.13
N ILE A 614 38.88 -11.19 -25.06
CA ILE A 614 37.95 -11.73 -24.06
C ILE A 614 36.61 -12.10 -24.71
N ILE A 615 36.05 -11.22 -25.53
CA ILE A 615 34.78 -11.47 -26.25
C ILE A 615 34.92 -12.70 -27.16
N LYS A 616 35.95 -12.73 -28.03
CA LYS A 616 36.20 -13.88 -28.94
C LYS A 616 36.42 -15.20 -28.19
N SER A 617 37.14 -15.16 -27.07
CA SER A 617 37.35 -16.35 -26.24
C SER A 617 36.04 -16.88 -25.64
N THR A 618 35.11 -15.99 -25.33
CA THR A 618 33.81 -16.34 -24.77
C THR A 618 32.87 -16.87 -25.85
N GLU A 619 32.84 -16.26 -27.04
CA GLU A 619 32.08 -16.78 -28.18
C GLU A 619 32.51 -18.22 -28.52
N LYS A 620 33.82 -18.50 -28.51
CA LYS A 620 34.34 -19.88 -28.68
C LYS A 620 33.86 -20.84 -27.61
N LYS A 621 33.91 -20.45 -26.33
CA LYS A 621 33.37 -21.29 -25.22
C LYS A 621 31.87 -21.52 -25.37
N ALA A 622 31.12 -20.53 -25.82
CA ALA A 622 29.70 -20.68 -26.09
C ALA A 622 29.45 -21.68 -27.25
N GLU A 623 30.25 -21.62 -28.31
CA GLU A 623 30.21 -22.60 -29.40
C GLU A 623 30.56 -24.02 -28.94
N GLU A 624 31.56 -24.19 -28.07
CA GLU A 624 31.92 -25.48 -27.46
C GLU A 624 30.76 -26.08 -26.64
N ILE A 625 30.04 -25.24 -25.88
CA ILE A 625 28.84 -25.68 -25.13
C ILE A 625 27.71 -26.08 -26.09
N ILE A 626 27.52 -25.35 -27.19
CA ILE A 626 26.52 -25.69 -28.21
C ILE A 626 26.87 -27.02 -28.89
N LYS A 627 28.14 -27.24 -29.27
CA LYS A 627 28.61 -28.52 -29.83
C LYS A 627 28.41 -29.67 -28.86
N SER A 628 28.77 -29.49 -27.58
CA SER A 628 28.57 -30.51 -26.55
C SER A 628 27.09 -30.87 -26.37
N TYR A 629 26.18 -29.91 -26.58
CA TYR A 629 24.74 -30.16 -26.59
C TYR A 629 24.30 -30.94 -27.84
N GLU A 630 24.81 -30.58 -29.03
CA GLU A 630 24.52 -31.27 -30.30
C GLU A 630 25.05 -32.71 -30.29
N ASP A 631 26.23 -32.94 -29.70
CA ASP A 631 26.86 -34.25 -29.54
C ASP A 631 26.25 -35.08 -28.39
N GLY A 632 25.35 -34.48 -27.60
CA GLY A 632 24.71 -35.13 -26.44
C GLY A 632 25.64 -35.39 -25.25
N THR A 633 26.81 -34.77 -25.21
CA THR A 633 27.85 -34.93 -24.18
C THR A 633 27.79 -33.87 -23.07
N ILE A 634 26.79 -32.96 -23.11
CA ILE A 634 26.67 -31.87 -22.14
C ILE A 634 26.46 -32.38 -20.71
N GLU A 635 27.18 -31.77 -19.77
CA GLU A 635 26.97 -32.01 -18.35
C GLU A 635 25.57 -31.50 -17.94
N LEU A 636 24.75 -32.41 -17.41
CA LEU A 636 23.40 -32.08 -16.96
C LEU A 636 23.45 -31.50 -15.55
N ILE A 637 22.86 -30.32 -15.39
CA ILE A 637 22.65 -29.75 -14.06
C ILE A 637 21.58 -30.60 -13.36
N PRO A 638 21.81 -31.05 -12.11
CA PRO A 638 20.85 -31.86 -11.38
C PRO A 638 19.45 -31.23 -11.36
N GLY A 639 18.44 -31.97 -11.82
CA GLY A 639 17.05 -31.52 -11.87
C GLY A 639 16.67 -30.66 -13.09
N LYS A 640 17.58 -30.44 -14.05
CA LYS A 640 17.33 -29.69 -15.29
C LYS A 640 17.36 -30.59 -16.52
N SER A 641 16.62 -30.19 -17.57
CA SER A 641 16.74 -30.84 -18.88
C SER A 641 18.07 -30.51 -19.56
N SER A 642 18.42 -31.24 -20.63
CA SER A 642 19.60 -30.92 -21.46
C SER A 642 19.52 -29.51 -22.04
N GLU A 643 18.34 -29.10 -22.51
CA GLU A 643 18.08 -27.75 -23.03
C GLU A 643 18.25 -26.67 -21.96
N GLU A 644 17.69 -26.90 -20.77
CA GLU A 644 17.80 -25.95 -19.66
C GLU A 644 19.24 -25.84 -19.15
N SER A 645 19.94 -26.98 -19.05
CA SER A 645 21.34 -27.01 -18.64
C SER A 645 22.21 -26.24 -19.63
N ARG A 646 22.02 -26.46 -20.94
CA ARG A 646 22.69 -25.69 -22.00
C ARG A 646 22.47 -24.19 -21.81
N GLU A 647 21.22 -23.78 -21.60
CA GLU A 647 20.91 -22.36 -21.54
C GLU A 647 21.48 -21.67 -20.30
N ILE A 648 21.52 -22.37 -19.17
CA ILE A 648 22.16 -21.88 -17.94
C ILE A 648 23.67 -21.75 -18.14
N HIS A 649 24.34 -22.77 -18.70
CA HIS A 649 25.77 -22.72 -18.98
C HIS A 649 26.13 -21.58 -19.94
N LEU A 650 25.34 -21.39 -21.01
CA LEU A 650 25.54 -20.30 -21.97
C LEU A 650 25.35 -18.93 -21.32
N LEU A 651 24.29 -18.72 -20.56
CA LEU A 651 24.06 -17.46 -19.85
C LEU A 651 25.18 -17.15 -18.85
N LYS A 652 25.66 -18.15 -18.11
CA LYS A 652 26.78 -17.99 -17.16
C LYS A 652 28.03 -17.49 -17.88
N VAL A 653 28.43 -18.18 -18.95
CA VAL A 653 29.61 -17.81 -19.75
C VAL A 653 29.47 -16.41 -20.36
N LEU A 654 28.30 -16.07 -20.90
CA LEU A 654 28.07 -14.77 -21.55
C LEU A 654 27.97 -13.61 -20.54
N ASN A 655 27.46 -13.85 -19.33
CA ASN A 655 27.41 -12.84 -18.26
C ASN A 655 28.79 -12.56 -17.64
N GLU A 656 29.66 -13.58 -17.57
CA GLU A 656 31.05 -13.40 -17.09
C GLU A 656 31.85 -12.40 -17.93
N VAL A 657 31.52 -12.24 -19.23
CA VAL A 657 32.19 -11.30 -20.14
C VAL A 657 32.18 -9.89 -19.57
N ARG A 658 31.00 -9.42 -19.15
CA ARG A 658 30.81 -8.06 -18.66
C ARG A 658 31.66 -7.79 -17.41
N THR A 659 31.74 -8.77 -16.52
CA THR A 659 32.54 -8.67 -15.29
C THR A 659 34.03 -8.65 -15.58
N LYS A 660 34.51 -9.52 -16.49
CA LYS A 660 35.93 -9.57 -16.89
C LYS A 660 36.35 -8.28 -17.59
N ILE A 661 35.56 -7.83 -18.57
CA ILE A 661 35.78 -6.57 -19.27
C ILE A 661 35.76 -5.40 -18.28
N GLY A 662 34.78 -5.35 -17.37
CA GLY A 662 34.68 -4.29 -16.37
C GLY A 662 35.91 -4.24 -15.45
N ALA A 663 36.50 -5.38 -15.09
CA ALA A 663 37.74 -5.44 -14.32
C ALA A 663 38.94 -4.92 -15.12
N THR A 664 39.11 -5.36 -16.38
CA THR A 664 40.17 -4.89 -17.28
C THR A 664 40.08 -3.38 -17.51
N VAL A 665 38.87 -2.87 -17.78
CA VAL A 665 38.64 -1.43 -17.95
C VAL A 665 38.97 -0.68 -16.67
N LYS A 666 38.56 -1.18 -15.50
CA LYS A 666 38.86 -0.52 -14.21
C LYS A 666 40.35 -0.36 -13.95
N GLU A 667 41.16 -1.33 -14.34
CA GLU A 667 42.61 -1.32 -14.10
C GLU A 667 43.35 -0.35 -15.03
N ARG A 668 42.87 -0.19 -16.27
CA ARG A 668 43.55 0.59 -17.31
C ARG A 668 42.96 1.98 -17.55
N PHE A 669 41.74 2.24 -17.08
CA PHE A 669 41.09 3.52 -17.30
C PHE A 669 41.85 4.65 -16.58
N PRO A 670 42.16 5.79 -17.25
CA PRO A 670 43.07 6.79 -16.69
C PRO A 670 42.55 7.40 -15.39
N ASP A 671 43.39 7.40 -14.36
CA ASP A 671 43.07 7.94 -13.04
C ASP A 671 42.85 9.46 -13.04
N THR A 672 43.43 10.16 -14.01
CA THR A 672 43.36 11.62 -14.16
C THR A 672 42.17 12.10 -14.99
N ASN A 673 41.39 11.19 -15.56
CA ASN A 673 40.23 11.50 -16.40
C ASN A 673 39.09 12.12 -15.53
N PRO A 674 38.40 13.17 -16.02
CA PRO A 674 37.23 13.75 -15.33
C PRO A 674 36.17 12.72 -14.91
N VAL A 675 35.90 11.73 -15.76
CA VAL A 675 34.93 10.66 -15.49
C VAL A 675 35.42 9.77 -14.34
N SER A 676 36.73 9.51 -14.23
CA SER A 676 37.32 8.79 -13.10
C SER A 676 37.13 9.54 -11.79
N TYR A 677 37.25 10.87 -11.79
CA TYR A 677 37.00 11.67 -10.59
C TYR A 677 35.54 11.60 -10.14
N MET A 678 34.58 11.62 -11.06
CA MET A 678 33.15 11.47 -10.74
C MET A 678 32.83 10.10 -10.15
N ILE A 679 33.41 9.02 -10.71
CA ILE A 679 33.17 7.65 -10.24
C ILE A 679 33.85 7.40 -8.90
N LYS A 680 35.14 7.77 -8.74
CA LYS A 680 35.90 7.55 -7.51
C LYS A 680 35.38 8.39 -6.34
N SER A 681 34.96 9.62 -6.58
CA SER A 681 34.33 10.46 -5.56
C SER A 681 32.95 9.95 -5.14
N GLY A 682 32.27 9.18 -6.01
CA GLY A 682 30.88 8.77 -5.84
C GLY A 682 29.87 9.87 -6.22
N GLY A 683 30.31 10.91 -6.94
CA GLY A 683 29.44 11.96 -7.47
C GLY A 683 28.53 11.49 -8.61
N GLY A 684 28.99 10.50 -9.41
CA GLY A 684 28.14 9.90 -10.44
C GLY A 684 28.85 8.89 -11.35
N GLY A 685 28.10 7.91 -11.84
CA GLY A 685 28.58 6.89 -12.78
C GLY A 685 29.07 5.59 -12.12
N ASN A 686 29.25 4.56 -12.95
CA ASN A 686 29.79 3.26 -12.55
C ASN A 686 30.74 2.77 -13.67
N ILE A 687 31.83 2.09 -13.31
CA ILE A 687 32.78 1.52 -14.26
C ILE A 687 32.11 0.54 -15.24
N LEU A 688 31.05 -0.16 -14.81
CA LEU A 688 30.27 -1.03 -15.69
C LEU A 688 29.59 -0.25 -16.82
N ASN A 689 29.18 1.00 -16.57
CA ASN A 689 28.57 1.83 -17.61
C ASN A 689 29.62 2.22 -18.66
N ILE A 690 30.85 2.53 -18.23
CA ILE A 690 31.97 2.81 -19.14
C ILE A 690 32.28 1.56 -19.99
N ALA A 691 32.35 0.39 -19.36
CA ALA A 691 32.56 -0.86 -20.08
C ALA A 691 31.51 -1.08 -21.19
N GLN A 692 30.23 -0.78 -20.92
CA GLN A 692 29.17 -0.88 -21.93
C GLN A 692 29.27 0.18 -23.03
N MET A 693 29.65 1.41 -22.67
CA MET A 693 29.79 2.52 -23.62
C MET A 693 30.95 2.31 -24.58
N ALA A 694 32.09 1.83 -24.08
CA ALA A 694 33.35 1.78 -24.81
C ALA A 694 33.70 0.42 -25.41
N SER A 695 33.22 -0.70 -24.82
CA SER A 695 33.64 -2.05 -25.25
C SER A 695 32.50 -2.97 -25.68
N CYS A 696 31.61 -3.37 -24.78
CA CYS A 696 30.56 -4.35 -25.07
C CYS A 696 29.36 -4.17 -24.12
N VAL A 697 28.16 -4.06 -24.69
CA VAL A 697 26.91 -3.96 -23.92
C VAL A 697 26.60 -5.28 -23.18
N GLY A 698 26.83 -6.42 -23.83
CA GLY A 698 26.68 -7.76 -23.27
C GLY A 698 25.36 -8.47 -23.63
N GLN A 699 25.08 -9.57 -22.95
CA GLN A 699 23.91 -10.42 -23.21
C GLN A 699 22.61 -9.75 -22.77
N GLN A 700 21.65 -9.64 -23.69
CA GLN A 700 20.28 -9.23 -23.41
C GLN A 700 19.45 -10.45 -22.98
N ALA A 701 18.82 -10.37 -21.81
CA ALA A 701 18.00 -11.45 -21.27
C ALA A 701 16.59 -10.97 -20.98
N MET A 702 15.60 -11.84 -21.20
CA MET A 702 14.20 -11.61 -20.87
C MET A 702 13.70 -12.79 -20.05
N GLY A 703 13.09 -12.54 -18.89
CA GLY A 703 12.59 -13.61 -18.02
C GLY A 703 13.65 -14.64 -17.58
N SER A 704 14.90 -14.20 -17.35
CA SER A 704 16.06 -15.05 -17.02
C SER A 704 16.46 -16.07 -18.10
N ARG A 705 16.02 -15.87 -19.35
CA ARG A 705 16.45 -16.64 -20.53
C ARG A 705 17.00 -15.71 -21.60
N ARG A 706 17.79 -16.26 -22.54
CA ARG A 706 18.13 -15.53 -23.77
C ARG A 706 16.91 -15.43 -24.67
N ILE A 707 16.92 -14.50 -25.61
CA ILE A 707 15.79 -14.23 -26.48
C ILE A 707 15.54 -15.45 -27.38
N ASP A 708 14.38 -16.07 -27.28
CA ASP A 708 14.03 -17.30 -28.02
C ASP A 708 12.74 -17.25 -28.83
N PHE A 709 11.98 -16.15 -28.73
CA PHE A 709 10.72 -15.96 -29.41
C PHE A 709 10.87 -15.03 -30.63
N GLY A 710 9.95 -15.18 -31.59
CA GLY A 710 9.97 -14.45 -32.85
C GLY A 710 9.28 -15.24 -33.95
N TYR A 711 10.07 -15.73 -34.92
CA TYR A 711 9.61 -16.59 -36.01
C TYR A 711 9.73 -18.07 -35.64
N THR A 712 9.15 -18.96 -36.46
CA THR A 712 9.23 -20.42 -36.24
C THR A 712 10.68 -20.88 -36.16
N GLU A 713 11.08 -21.37 -34.98
CA GLU A 713 12.43 -21.87 -34.63
C GLU A 713 13.57 -20.85 -34.81
N ARG A 714 13.29 -19.54 -34.85
CA ARG A 714 14.32 -18.49 -34.98
C ARG A 714 13.84 -17.17 -34.44
N THR A 715 14.76 -16.34 -33.95
CA THR A 715 14.44 -15.02 -33.39
C THR A 715 14.08 -14.01 -34.49
N LEU A 716 14.91 -13.90 -35.54
CA LEU A 716 14.70 -12.98 -36.69
C LEU A 716 14.74 -13.74 -38.02
N SER A 717 14.13 -13.14 -39.06
CA SER A 717 13.93 -13.77 -40.37
C SER A 717 15.22 -14.10 -41.14
N PHE A 718 16.33 -13.43 -40.82
CA PHE A 718 17.64 -13.64 -41.44
C PHE A 718 18.55 -14.60 -40.65
N PHE A 719 18.15 -15.03 -39.45
CA PHE A 719 18.84 -16.12 -38.76
C PHE A 719 18.36 -17.48 -39.28
N LYS A 720 19.24 -18.48 -39.20
CA LYS A 720 18.89 -19.86 -39.54
C LYS A 720 17.90 -20.41 -38.51
N LYS A 721 17.05 -21.33 -38.95
CA LYS A 721 16.19 -22.08 -38.02
C LYS A 721 17.07 -22.91 -37.08
N GLY A 722 16.72 -22.93 -35.80
CA GLY A 722 17.47 -23.63 -34.75
C GLY A 722 18.75 -22.93 -34.31
N ASP A 723 19.05 -21.71 -34.75
CA ASP A 723 20.30 -21.03 -34.39
C ASP A 723 20.35 -20.71 -32.88
N LEU A 724 21.34 -21.29 -32.18
CA LEU A 724 21.60 -21.14 -30.75
C LEU A 724 22.78 -20.22 -30.43
N SER A 725 23.42 -19.66 -31.47
CA SER A 725 24.58 -18.78 -31.33
C SER A 725 24.26 -17.56 -30.43
N PRO A 726 25.26 -17.01 -29.71
CA PRO A 726 25.08 -15.81 -28.90
C PRO A 726 24.44 -14.65 -29.68
N LYS A 727 24.88 -14.45 -30.93
CA LYS A 727 24.38 -13.40 -31.83
C LYS A 727 22.88 -13.56 -32.16
N ALA A 728 22.44 -14.77 -32.48
CA ALA A 728 21.03 -15.03 -32.79
C ALA A 728 20.10 -14.88 -31.57
N ARG A 729 20.67 -14.91 -30.36
CA ARG A 729 19.95 -14.96 -29.08
C ARG A 729 20.17 -13.71 -28.22
N GLY A 730 20.57 -12.59 -28.81
CA GLY A 730 20.59 -11.27 -28.13
C GLY A 730 21.90 -10.89 -27.44
N PHE A 731 23.03 -11.50 -27.78
CA PHE A 731 24.34 -11.01 -27.35
C PHE A 731 24.75 -9.79 -28.17
N ILE A 732 24.93 -8.63 -27.52
CA ILE A 732 25.35 -7.39 -28.16
C ILE A 732 26.86 -7.24 -27.98
N ARG A 733 27.60 -7.43 -29.08
CA ARG A 733 29.06 -7.29 -29.10
C ARG A 733 29.47 -5.83 -29.19
N SER A 734 28.72 -5.04 -29.95
CA SER A 734 29.07 -3.63 -30.20
C SER A 734 28.99 -2.77 -28.94
N ALA A 735 29.85 -1.76 -28.88
CA ALA A 735 29.83 -0.69 -27.88
C ALA A 735 28.84 0.41 -28.29
N PHE A 736 28.33 1.20 -27.34
CA PHE A 736 27.44 2.32 -27.68
C PHE A 736 28.15 3.39 -28.53
N ILE A 737 29.43 3.70 -28.26
CA ILE A 737 30.20 4.70 -29.00
C ILE A 737 30.38 4.31 -30.47
N LYS A 738 30.63 3.01 -30.74
CA LYS A 738 30.78 2.49 -32.12
C LYS A 738 29.44 2.36 -32.86
N GLY A 739 28.32 2.43 -32.14
CA GLY A 739 26.98 2.21 -32.66
C GLY A 739 26.58 0.73 -32.71
N LEU A 740 25.28 0.47 -32.60
CA LEU A 740 24.71 -0.89 -32.60
C LEU A 740 24.30 -1.33 -34.00
N ARG A 741 24.49 -2.60 -34.32
CA ARG A 741 23.94 -3.20 -35.55
C ARG A 741 22.41 -3.30 -35.45
N PRO A 742 21.65 -3.34 -36.57
CA PRO A 742 20.19 -3.39 -36.51
C PRO A 742 19.61 -4.57 -35.70
N ASP A 743 20.26 -5.74 -35.77
CA ASP A 743 19.92 -6.92 -34.96
C ASP A 743 20.15 -6.68 -33.47
N GLU A 744 21.30 -6.11 -33.11
CA GLU A 744 21.66 -5.77 -31.73
C GLU A 744 20.75 -4.69 -31.15
N PHE A 745 20.45 -3.64 -31.93
CA PHE A 745 19.54 -2.57 -31.56
C PHE A 745 18.14 -3.13 -31.28
N PHE A 746 17.64 -4.03 -32.14
CA PHE A 746 16.31 -4.63 -31.94
C PHE A 746 16.27 -5.48 -30.67
N PHE A 747 17.29 -6.30 -30.41
CA PHE A 747 17.37 -7.08 -29.16
C PHE A 747 17.49 -6.21 -27.91
N GLY A 748 18.27 -5.12 -27.96
CA GLY A 748 18.35 -4.13 -26.88
C GLY A 748 17.03 -3.38 -26.66
N ALA A 749 16.28 -3.09 -27.73
CA ALA A 749 14.96 -2.45 -27.65
C ALA A 749 13.92 -3.38 -27.01
N ILE A 750 13.97 -4.70 -27.28
CA ILE A 750 13.09 -5.68 -26.66
C ILE A 750 13.26 -5.69 -25.14
N THR A 751 14.50 -5.80 -24.64
CA THR A 751 14.77 -5.83 -23.20
C THR A 751 14.51 -4.48 -22.53
N GLY A 752 14.85 -3.38 -23.21
CA GLY A 752 14.49 -2.03 -22.75
C GLY A 752 12.97 -1.86 -22.59
N ARG A 753 12.18 -2.38 -23.54
CA ARG A 753 10.71 -2.36 -23.46
C ARG A 753 10.18 -3.21 -22.32
N ASP A 754 10.74 -4.40 -22.10
CA ASP A 754 10.36 -5.30 -20.99
C ASP A 754 10.56 -4.60 -19.64
N ALA A 755 11.73 -3.98 -19.41
CA ALA A 755 12.03 -3.24 -18.18
C ALA A 755 11.07 -2.07 -17.93
N LEU A 756 10.75 -1.30 -18.99
CA LEU A 756 9.77 -0.20 -18.91
C LEU A 756 8.35 -0.72 -18.60
N MET A 757 7.95 -1.82 -19.24
CA MET A 757 6.64 -2.43 -18.99
C MET A 757 6.54 -3.00 -17.58
N ASP A 758 7.58 -3.66 -17.08
CA ASP A 758 7.61 -4.21 -15.74
C ASP A 758 7.51 -3.10 -14.68
N THR A 759 8.23 -1.99 -14.88
CA THR A 759 8.12 -0.78 -14.05
C THR A 759 6.68 -0.26 -14.02
N ALA A 760 6.06 -0.10 -15.18
CA ALA A 760 4.68 0.39 -15.30
C ALA A 760 3.64 -0.56 -14.67
N LEU A 761 3.81 -1.89 -14.80
CA LEU A 761 2.87 -2.90 -14.30
C LEU A 761 3.02 -3.18 -12.80
N ARG A 762 4.22 -3.03 -12.25
CA ARG A 762 4.47 -3.27 -10.81
C ARG A 762 4.24 -2.05 -9.94
N THR A 763 4.34 -0.83 -10.48
CA THR A 763 4.08 0.42 -9.72
C THR A 763 2.69 0.45 -9.07
N PRO A 764 1.58 0.05 -9.74
CA PRO A 764 0.28 -0.07 -9.10
C PRO A 764 0.25 -1.13 -7.98
N LYS A 765 1.03 -2.21 -8.11
CA LYS A 765 1.09 -3.30 -7.12
C LYS A 765 1.82 -2.86 -5.86
N SER A 766 2.96 -2.16 -5.97
CA SER A 766 3.69 -1.61 -4.83
C SER A 766 2.86 -0.55 -4.09
N GLY A 767 2.22 0.37 -4.83
CA GLY A 767 1.33 1.37 -4.23
C GLY A 767 0.11 0.75 -3.52
N TYR A 768 -0.48 -0.32 -4.09
CA TYR A 768 -1.55 -1.06 -3.43
C TYR A 768 -1.05 -1.76 -2.17
N LEU A 769 0.14 -2.36 -2.20
CA LEU A 769 0.76 -3.01 -1.04
C LEU A 769 1.00 -2.03 0.11
N TYR A 770 1.67 -0.90 -0.16
CA TYR A 770 1.87 0.18 0.81
C TYR A 770 0.54 0.59 1.45
N ARG A 771 -0.49 0.79 0.62
CA ARG A 771 -1.82 1.16 1.13
C ARG A 771 -2.39 0.10 2.07
N ARG A 772 -2.20 -1.20 1.83
CA ARG A 772 -2.68 -2.24 2.76
C ARG A 772 -1.90 -2.22 4.06
N LEU A 773 -0.58 -2.07 3.99
CA LEU A 773 0.29 -1.97 5.16
C LEU A 773 -0.11 -0.76 6.01
N ALA A 774 -0.22 0.43 5.41
CA ALA A 774 -0.62 1.65 6.11
C ALA A 774 -2.00 1.48 6.77
N ASN A 775 -2.99 0.97 6.03
CA ASN A 775 -4.32 0.76 6.61
C ASN A 775 -4.35 -0.34 7.67
N ALA A 776 -3.47 -1.32 7.66
CA ALA A 776 -3.39 -2.35 8.68
C ALA A 776 -2.70 -1.81 9.95
N LEU A 777 -1.57 -1.12 9.79
CA LEU A 777 -0.66 -0.77 10.88
C LEU A 777 -0.86 0.64 11.46
N GLN A 778 -1.59 1.54 10.81
CA GLN A 778 -1.78 2.95 11.25
C GLN A 778 -2.27 3.14 12.70
N ASP A 779 -2.90 2.12 13.30
CA ASP A 779 -3.44 2.21 14.66
C ASP A 779 -2.41 1.77 15.72
N MET A 780 -1.24 1.28 15.29
CA MET A 780 -0.17 0.86 16.20
C MET A 780 0.66 2.06 16.60
N ARG A 781 0.63 2.37 17.89
CA ARG A 781 1.35 3.50 18.51
C ARG A 781 2.07 3.05 19.77
N VAL A 782 3.09 3.82 20.15
CA VAL A 782 3.77 3.67 21.43
C VAL A 782 2.94 4.35 22.52
N GLU A 783 2.62 3.63 23.59
CA GLU A 783 1.93 4.18 24.77
C GLU A 783 2.93 4.74 25.78
N TYR A 784 2.44 5.52 26.76
CA TYR A 784 3.29 6.13 27.80
C TYR A 784 4.00 5.12 28.70
N ASP A 785 3.54 3.88 28.76
CA ASP A 785 4.19 2.78 29.46
C ASP A 785 5.30 2.09 28.63
N GLY A 786 5.55 2.55 27.40
CA GLY A 786 6.55 2.01 26.49
C GLY A 786 6.06 0.81 25.65
N THR A 787 4.84 0.34 25.88
CA THR A 787 4.24 -0.76 25.10
C THR A 787 3.72 -0.27 23.76
N ILE A 788 3.69 -1.15 22.76
CA ILE A 788 3.04 -0.86 21.47
C ILE A 788 1.67 -1.50 21.47
N ARG A 789 0.64 -0.67 21.24
CA ARG A 789 -0.76 -1.13 21.24
C ARG A 789 -1.48 -0.74 19.96
N ASP A 790 -2.47 -1.55 19.61
CA ASP A 790 -3.44 -1.20 18.57
C ASP A 790 -4.58 -0.31 19.12
N SER A 791 -5.52 0.08 18.25
CA SER A 791 -6.69 0.89 18.64
C SER A 791 -7.64 0.18 19.61
N GLY A 792 -7.57 -1.15 19.73
CA GLY A 792 -8.33 -1.93 20.71
C GLY A 792 -7.63 -2.08 22.06
N ASN A 793 -6.50 -1.39 22.27
CA ASN A 793 -5.59 -1.53 23.40
C ASN A 793 -4.97 -2.94 23.55
N ASN A 794 -4.95 -3.73 22.47
CA ASN A 794 -4.22 -5.00 22.47
C ASN A 794 -2.72 -4.72 22.34
N VAL A 795 -1.92 -5.35 23.19
CA VAL A 795 -0.46 -5.22 23.14
C VAL A 795 0.06 -6.05 21.96
N ILE A 796 0.81 -5.39 21.06
CA ILE A 796 1.50 -6.01 19.93
C ILE A 796 2.94 -6.34 20.33
N GLN A 797 3.63 -5.38 20.94
CA GLN A 797 4.98 -5.55 21.49
C GLN A 797 5.03 -4.93 22.89
N PHE A 798 5.73 -5.58 23.81
CA PHE A 798 5.98 -5.02 25.15
C PHE A 798 6.96 -3.84 25.12
N GLN A 799 7.88 -3.86 24.17
CA GLN A 799 8.86 -2.82 23.96
C GLN A 799 9.23 -2.81 22.47
N TYR A 800 9.38 -1.62 21.88
CA TYR A 800 9.67 -1.51 20.46
C TYR A 800 11.00 -2.17 20.10
N GLY A 801 10.96 -3.21 19.27
CA GLY A 801 12.17 -3.88 18.81
C GLY A 801 13.05 -4.43 19.95
N VAL A 802 12.43 -4.89 21.03
CA VAL A 802 13.05 -5.42 22.27
C VAL A 802 13.80 -4.39 23.13
N ASP A 803 14.48 -3.41 22.52
CA ASP A 803 15.34 -2.44 23.21
C ASP A 803 14.69 -1.06 23.45
N GLY A 804 13.59 -0.74 22.76
CA GLY A 804 12.86 0.52 22.84
C GLY A 804 13.52 1.72 22.15
N TYR A 805 14.58 1.54 21.36
CA TYR A 805 15.26 2.66 20.67
C TYR A 805 14.57 3.04 19.35
N ASP A 806 14.47 4.34 19.07
CA ASP A 806 13.95 4.88 17.80
C ASP A 806 14.94 4.62 16.65
N VAL A 807 14.46 4.06 15.54
CA VAL A 807 15.28 3.75 14.36
C VAL A 807 15.98 4.99 13.80
N SER A 808 15.30 6.14 13.79
CA SER A 808 15.90 7.40 13.30
C SER A 808 16.95 8.01 14.25
N LYS A 809 17.10 7.45 15.46
CA LYS A 809 17.99 7.95 16.50
C LYS A 809 18.86 6.86 17.15
N ILE A 810 19.06 5.74 16.47
CA ILE A 810 19.90 4.64 16.96
C ILE A 810 21.32 5.12 17.27
N HIS A 811 21.90 5.96 16.41
CA HIS A 811 23.22 6.55 16.61
C HIS A 811 23.30 7.44 17.86
N LEU A 812 22.18 8.02 18.30
CA LEU A 812 22.06 8.78 19.55
C LEU A 812 21.75 7.91 20.78
N LYS A 813 21.36 6.64 20.57
CA LYS A 813 20.83 5.73 21.61
C LYS A 813 19.64 6.33 22.36
N GLU A 814 18.75 7.03 21.64
CA GLU A 814 17.53 7.60 22.21
C GLU A 814 16.34 6.65 22.13
N LYS A 815 15.58 6.55 23.23
CA LYS A 815 14.34 5.77 23.28
C LYS A 815 13.25 6.41 22.44
N ILE A 816 12.36 5.58 21.91
CA ILE A 816 11.19 6.04 21.15
C ILE A 816 10.24 6.84 22.05
N SER A 817 9.75 7.96 21.53
CA SER A 817 8.82 8.83 22.26
C SER A 817 7.42 8.19 22.34
N PRO A 818 6.72 8.29 23.49
CA PRO A 818 5.31 7.98 23.56
C PRO A 818 4.48 8.77 22.54
N GLY A 819 3.47 8.13 21.97
CA GLY A 819 2.63 8.69 20.92
C GLY A 819 3.16 8.48 19.49
N GLU A 820 4.39 7.99 19.31
CA GLU A 820 4.96 7.76 17.97
C GLU A 820 4.11 6.76 17.16
N ALA A 821 3.82 7.12 15.91
CA ALA A 821 3.01 6.33 14.97
C ALA A 821 3.81 5.19 14.32
N VAL A 822 4.42 4.34 15.14
CA VAL A 822 5.42 3.33 14.73
C VAL A 822 4.92 2.35 13.65
N GLY A 823 3.63 2.01 13.66
CA GLY A 823 3.03 1.18 12.62
C GLY A 823 2.98 1.85 11.25
N LEU A 824 2.73 3.17 11.21
CA LEU A 824 2.73 3.93 9.96
C LEU A 824 4.15 4.13 9.42
N VAL A 825 5.11 4.41 10.30
CA VAL A 825 6.54 4.49 9.94
C VAL A 825 6.99 3.17 9.33
N THR A 826 6.64 2.04 9.97
CA THR A 826 6.92 0.70 9.45
C THR A 826 6.31 0.47 8.07
N ALA A 827 5.03 0.82 7.88
CA ALA A 827 4.38 0.71 6.58
C ALA A 827 5.07 1.53 5.48
N GLN A 828 5.55 2.74 5.81
CA GLN A 828 6.28 3.63 4.90
C GLN A 828 7.64 3.07 4.51
N SER A 829 8.40 2.54 5.48
CA SER A 829 9.70 1.87 5.25
C SER A 829 9.58 0.76 4.19
N PHE A 830 8.54 -0.06 4.28
CA PHE A 830 8.25 -1.09 3.27
C PHE A 830 7.69 -0.51 1.97
N GLY A 831 6.93 0.58 2.03
CA GLY A 831 6.37 1.25 0.83
C GLY A 831 7.47 1.78 -0.09
N GLU A 832 8.45 2.49 0.48
CA GLU A 832 9.63 3.01 -0.21
C GLU A 832 10.47 1.87 -0.83
N ALA A 833 10.81 0.85 -0.02
CA ALA A 833 11.56 -0.32 -0.51
C ALA A 833 10.80 -1.06 -1.62
N SER A 834 9.48 -1.19 -1.51
CA SER A 834 8.65 -1.86 -2.53
C SER A 834 8.71 -1.15 -3.87
N THR A 835 8.79 0.18 -3.91
CA THR A 835 8.96 0.93 -5.16
C THR A 835 10.37 0.79 -5.73
N GLN A 836 11.40 0.73 -4.88
CA GLN A 836 12.77 0.48 -5.32
C GLN A 836 12.93 -0.94 -5.91
N MET A 837 12.23 -1.95 -5.37
CA MET A 837 12.15 -3.30 -5.95
C MET A 837 11.48 -3.37 -7.32
N VAL A 838 10.62 -2.40 -7.66
CA VAL A 838 10.04 -2.31 -9.01
C VAL A 838 11.10 -1.88 -10.02
N LEU A 839 11.99 -0.97 -9.61
CA LEU A 839 13.06 -0.43 -10.46
C LEU A 839 14.24 -1.39 -10.58
N ARG A 840 14.52 -2.17 -9.51
CA ARG A 840 15.58 -3.17 -9.46
C ARG A 840 15.06 -4.54 -9.89
N THR A 841 14.75 -4.71 -11.17
CA THR A 841 14.58 -6.07 -11.72
C THR A 841 15.94 -6.71 -11.94
N PHE A 842 16.52 -7.25 -10.87
CA PHE A 842 17.66 -8.15 -11.04
C PHE A 842 17.19 -9.40 -11.76
N HIS A 843 17.55 -9.52 -13.03
CA HIS A 843 17.55 -10.80 -13.71
C HIS A 843 18.65 -11.64 -13.04
N MET A 844 18.26 -12.54 -12.12
CA MET A 844 19.12 -13.65 -11.72
C MET A 844 19.33 -14.52 -12.97
N ALA A 845 20.30 -14.14 -13.78
CA ALA A 845 20.69 -14.83 -14.99
C ALA A 845 22.02 -15.55 -14.70
N GLY A 846 22.00 -16.88 -14.67
CA GLY A 846 23.21 -17.70 -14.58
C GLY A 846 23.60 -18.24 -13.19
N VAL A 847 22.74 -18.12 -12.17
CA VAL A 847 22.92 -18.82 -10.87
C VAL A 847 22.22 -20.17 -10.95
N ALA A 848 22.89 -21.26 -10.54
CA ALA A 848 22.38 -22.64 -10.56
C ALA A 848 21.23 -22.90 -9.56
N GLU A 849 20.62 -21.86 -9.00
CA GLU A 849 19.56 -21.96 -7.99
C GLU A 849 18.21 -22.31 -8.62
N MET A 850 17.35 -22.96 -7.82
CA MET A 850 15.96 -23.22 -8.22
C MET A 850 15.23 -21.90 -8.51
N GLN A 851 14.35 -21.90 -9.51
CA GLN A 851 13.53 -20.72 -9.83
C GLN A 851 12.48 -20.50 -8.73
N VAL A 852 12.86 -19.73 -7.71
CA VAL A 852 11.99 -19.33 -6.61
C VAL A 852 11.42 -17.94 -6.89
N THR A 853 10.20 -17.68 -6.45
CA THR A 853 9.63 -16.33 -6.47
C THR A 853 10.44 -15.39 -5.57
N THR A 854 10.93 -14.27 -6.10
CA THR A 854 11.75 -13.28 -5.38
C THR A 854 11.18 -11.86 -5.55
N GLY A 855 11.75 -10.90 -4.84
CA GLY A 855 11.38 -9.48 -4.91
C GLY A 855 9.95 -9.19 -4.46
N LEU A 856 9.32 -8.20 -5.09
CA LEU A 856 7.98 -7.73 -4.73
C LEU A 856 6.89 -8.84 -4.73
N PRO A 857 6.82 -9.76 -5.72
CA PRO A 857 5.88 -10.88 -5.68
C PRO A 857 6.00 -11.71 -4.40
N ARG A 858 7.21 -12.02 -3.95
CA ARG A 858 7.44 -12.84 -2.75
C ARG A 858 7.01 -12.11 -1.48
N ILE A 859 7.33 -10.82 -1.35
CA ILE A 859 6.84 -9.99 -0.24
C ILE A 859 5.31 -9.98 -0.18
N ILE A 860 4.64 -9.85 -1.33
CA ILE A 860 3.18 -9.89 -1.39
C ILE A 860 2.65 -11.24 -0.91
N GLU A 861 3.28 -12.36 -1.26
CA GLU A 861 2.87 -13.70 -0.81
C GLU A 861 2.99 -13.87 0.71
N ILE A 862 4.10 -13.41 1.28
CA ILE A 862 4.36 -13.46 2.73
C ILE A 862 3.31 -12.60 3.45
N PHE A 863 3.13 -11.34 3.05
CA PHE A 863 2.17 -10.44 3.68
C PHE A 863 0.70 -10.79 3.39
N ASP A 864 0.40 -11.51 2.31
CA ASP A 864 -0.92 -12.12 2.10
C ASP A 864 -1.18 -13.31 3.04
N ALA A 865 -0.12 -13.85 3.67
CA ALA A 865 -0.12 -15.12 4.38
C ALA A 865 -0.82 -16.20 3.55
N ARG A 866 -0.41 -16.36 2.28
CA ARG A 866 -1.04 -17.34 1.38
C ARG A 866 -0.92 -18.73 1.99
N LYS A 867 -2.02 -19.49 1.96
CA LYS A 867 -2.08 -20.86 2.48
C LYS A 867 -1.12 -21.83 1.79
N LYS A 868 -0.76 -21.52 0.54
CA LYS A 868 0.25 -22.22 -0.24
C LYS A 868 1.04 -21.16 -1.01
N PRO A 869 2.37 -21.09 -0.84
CA PRO A 869 3.21 -20.20 -1.64
C PRO A 869 3.25 -20.67 -3.10
N SER A 870 3.63 -19.80 -4.04
CA SER A 870 3.72 -20.20 -5.46
C SER A 870 4.92 -21.12 -5.72
N SER A 871 6.01 -20.91 -5.00
CA SER A 871 7.22 -21.73 -5.04
C SER A 871 7.57 -22.20 -3.62
N PRO A 872 6.89 -23.25 -3.10
CA PRO A 872 7.24 -23.84 -1.80
C PRO A 872 8.68 -24.37 -1.88
N LYS A 873 9.51 -24.04 -0.89
CA LYS A 873 10.90 -24.51 -0.76
C LYS A 873 11.16 -24.97 0.66
N MET A 874 11.96 -26.02 0.80
CA MET A 874 12.43 -26.53 2.09
C MET A 874 13.93 -26.85 1.99
N GLU A 875 14.70 -26.42 2.99
CA GLU A 875 16.12 -26.76 3.15
C GLU A 875 16.25 -27.84 4.23
N ILE A 876 16.80 -28.98 3.84
CA ILE A 876 17.00 -30.14 4.71
C ILE A 876 18.49 -30.28 4.98
N TYR A 877 18.84 -30.26 6.27
CA TYR A 877 20.19 -30.55 6.75
C TYR A 877 20.23 -32.00 7.22
N LEU A 878 21.35 -32.67 6.96
CA LEU A 878 21.56 -34.06 7.37
C LEU A 878 22.34 -34.11 8.68
N GLU A 879 22.08 -35.14 9.49
CA GLU A 879 22.91 -35.43 10.66
C GLU A 879 24.36 -35.74 10.27
N ASN A 880 25.30 -35.52 11.18
CA ASN A 880 26.75 -35.62 10.88
C ASN A 880 27.15 -36.97 10.27
N ASP A 881 26.51 -38.06 10.69
CA ASP A 881 26.78 -39.43 10.21
C ASP A 881 26.38 -39.63 8.74
N PHE A 882 25.44 -38.82 8.23
CA PHE A 882 24.90 -38.88 6.87
C PHE A 882 25.33 -37.69 6.01
N ASN A 883 26.13 -36.77 6.56
CA ASN A 883 26.58 -35.54 5.91
C ASN A 883 27.76 -35.78 4.95
N ASN A 884 27.56 -36.69 4.00
CA ASN A 884 28.48 -36.97 2.91
C ASN A 884 27.74 -36.91 1.56
N GLU A 885 28.47 -36.69 0.47
CA GLU A 885 27.87 -36.43 -0.85
C GLU A 885 27.04 -37.62 -1.38
N GLU A 886 27.52 -38.85 -1.18
CA GLU A 886 26.83 -40.07 -1.62
C GLU A 886 25.52 -40.31 -0.84
N SER A 887 25.58 -40.24 0.49
CA SER A 887 24.41 -40.41 1.37
C SER A 887 23.39 -39.30 1.17
N ALA A 888 23.83 -38.06 0.94
CA ALA A 888 22.94 -36.96 0.60
C ALA A 888 22.20 -37.19 -0.73
N ARG A 889 22.89 -37.81 -1.71
CA ARG A 889 22.29 -38.15 -3.01
C ARG A 889 21.29 -39.29 -2.90
N GLU A 890 21.64 -40.37 -2.21
CA GLU A 890 20.71 -41.48 -1.95
C GLU A 890 19.46 -41.00 -1.19
N PHE A 891 19.65 -40.15 -0.18
CA PHE A 891 18.55 -39.61 0.60
C PHE A 891 17.68 -38.64 -0.22
N ALA A 892 18.30 -37.77 -1.03
CA ALA A 892 17.58 -36.89 -1.95
C ALA A 892 16.69 -37.68 -2.93
N GLU A 893 17.18 -38.78 -3.50
CA GLU A 893 16.39 -39.62 -4.41
C GLU A 893 15.23 -40.33 -3.69
N LYS A 894 15.44 -40.75 -2.43
CA LYS A 894 14.41 -41.37 -1.59
C LYS A 894 13.24 -40.44 -1.28
N ILE A 895 13.48 -39.14 -1.06
CA ILE A 895 12.44 -38.18 -0.68
C ILE A 895 11.68 -37.58 -1.88
N LYS A 896 12.25 -37.63 -3.10
CA LYS A 896 11.66 -37.05 -4.32
C LYS A 896 10.33 -37.70 -4.68
N GLU A 897 9.28 -36.90 -4.92
CA GLU A 897 7.99 -37.41 -5.36
C GLU A 897 8.10 -38.05 -6.74
N VAL A 898 7.79 -39.34 -6.81
CA VAL A 898 7.68 -40.08 -8.07
C VAL A 898 6.21 -40.37 -8.33
N THR A 899 5.65 -39.68 -9.32
CA THR A 899 4.29 -39.95 -9.81
C THR A 899 4.30 -41.02 -10.89
N LEU A 900 3.17 -41.70 -11.07
CA LEU A 900 3.01 -42.69 -12.15
C LEU A 900 3.30 -42.11 -13.53
N LYS A 901 2.95 -40.84 -13.77
CA LYS A 901 3.30 -40.13 -15.01
C LYS A 901 4.82 -40.06 -15.23
N GLY A 902 5.61 -39.88 -14.17
CA GLY A 902 7.07 -39.74 -14.26
C GLY A 902 7.78 -41.05 -14.61
N VAL A 903 7.17 -42.20 -14.33
CA VAL A 903 7.72 -43.54 -14.63
C VAL A 903 6.98 -44.27 -15.75
N SER A 904 5.91 -43.69 -16.30
CA SER A 904 5.16 -44.26 -17.42
C SER A 904 5.60 -43.66 -18.76
N SER A 905 5.86 -44.51 -19.75
CA SER A 905 6.09 -44.09 -21.13
C SER A 905 4.79 -43.72 -21.83
N GLU A 906 3.75 -44.55 -21.70
CA GLU A 906 2.41 -44.28 -22.27
C GLU A 906 1.29 -44.83 -21.38
N ILE A 907 0.14 -44.14 -21.37
CA ILE A 907 -1.10 -44.59 -20.71
C ILE A 907 -2.19 -44.66 -21.76
N ASN A 908 -2.42 -45.88 -22.27
CA ASN A 908 -3.39 -46.18 -23.31
C ASN A 908 -4.73 -46.58 -22.69
N LEU A 909 -5.80 -46.02 -23.25
CA LEU A 909 -7.18 -46.29 -22.83
C LEU A 909 -7.89 -46.93 -24.02
N ASP A 910 -8.33 -48.16 -23.83
CA ASP A 910 -9.12 -48.88 -24.83
C ASP A 910 -10.61 -48.71 -24.51
N PHE A 911 -11.32 -47.99 -25.38
CA PHE A 911 -12.76 -47.75 -25.25
C PHE A 911 -13.61 -49.00 -25.49
N GLY A 912 -13.11 -49.97 -26.26
CA GLY A 912 -13.83 -51.20 -26.59
C GLY A 912 -13.83 -52.20 -25.43
N SER A 913 -12.66 -52.42 -24.82
CA SER A 913 -12.50 -53.34 -23.68
C SER A 913 -12.63 -52.67 -22.30
N LYS A 914 -12.79 -51.34 -22.24
CA LYS A 914 -12.78 -50.53 -21.00
C LYS A 914 -11.56 -50.82 -20.10
N THR A 915 -10.41 -51.06 -20.73
CA THR A 915 -9.15 -51.32 -20.03
C THR A 915 -8.18 -50.15 -20.17
N LEU A 916 -7.43 -49.90 -19.09
CA LEU A 916 -6.36 -48.92 -19.03
C LEU A 916 -5.03 -49.67 -18.96
N THR A 917 -4.18 -49.50 -19.98
CA THR A 917 -2.87 -50.12 -20.07
C THR A 917 -1.80 -49.05 -19.87
N ILE A 918 -0.92 -49.27 -18.90
CA ILE A 918 0.14 -48.33 -18.49
C ILE A 918 1.48 -48.99 -18.79
N ASN A 919 2.22 -48.45 -19.75
CA ASN A 919 3.56 -48.89 -20.07
C ASN A 919 4.57 -48.14 -19.20
N LEU A 920 5.48 -48.87 -18.55
CA LEU A 920 6.50 -48.28 -17.67
C LEU A 920 7.86 -48.16 -18.38
N ASP A 921 8.59 -47.09 -18.10
CA ASP A 921 9.93 -46.84 -18.63
C ASP A 921 11.00 -47.48 -17.72
N LYS A 922 11.80 -48.40 -18.28
CA LYS A 922 12.88 -49.11 -17.56
C LYS A 922 14.02 -48.19 -17.13
N HIS A 923 14.27 -47.10 -17.86
CA HIS A 923 15.36 -46.17 -17.55
C HIS A 923 14.99 -45.28 -16.35
N GLU A 924 13.75 -44.76 -16.33
CA GLU A 924 13.25 -43.94 -15.23
C GLU A 924 12.98 -44.77 -13.96
N LEU A 925 12.59 -46.03 -14.09
CA LEU A 925 12.49 -46.96 -12.94
C LEU A 925 13.85 -47.23 -12.28
N LYS A 926 14.93 -47.34 -13.07
CA LYS A 926 16.29 -47.51 -12.55
C LYS A 926 16.79 -46.26 -11.82
N LYS A 927 16.54 -45.06 -12.36
CA LYS A 927 16.89 -43.78 -11.73
C LYS A 927 16.15 -43.51 -10.41
N THR A 928 14.97 -44.08 -10.24
CA THR A 928 14.10 -43.84 -9.06
C THR A 928 14.20 -44.94 -8.00
N HIS A 929 15.07 -45.93 -8.20
CA HIS A 929 15.19 -47.12 -7.34
C HIS A 929 13.84 -47.82 -7.05
N THR A 930 12.95 -47.84 -8.04
CA THR A 930 11.59 -48.40 -7.92
C THR A 930 11.42 -49.66 -8.77
N THR A 931 10.80 -50.71 -8.22
CA THR A 931 10.50 -51.95 -8.94
C THR A 931 9.03 -52.00 -9.39
N ILE A 932 8.75 -52.71 -10.50
CA ILE A 932 7.39 -52.86 -11.04
C ILE A 932 6.44 -53.44 -9.98
N ASN A 933 6.90 -54.37 -9.16
CA ASN A 933 6.11 -54.96 -8.07
C ASN A 933 5.72 -53.92 -7.01
N LYS A 934 6.65 -53.02 -6.64
CA LYS A 934 6.40 -51.94 -5.68
C LYS A 934 5.39 -50.92 -6.22
N VAL A 935 5.39 -50.67 -7.53
CA VAL A 935 4.37 -49.83 -8.21
C VAL A 935 2.99 -50.47 -8.12
N VAL A 936 2.89 -51.77 -8.40
CA VAL A 936 1.61 -52.52 -8.37
C VAL A 936 1.06 -52.62 -6.95
N GLU A 937 1.89 -52.93 -5.96
CA GLU A 937 1.49 -52.94 -4.54
C GLU A 937 0.92 -51.58 -4.12
N ARG A 938 1.64 -50.49 -4.45
CA ARG A 938 1.22 -49.16 -4.03
C ARG A 938 -0.05 -48.68 -4.72
N LEU A 939 -0.27 -49.04 -5.99
CA LEU A 939 -1.51 -48.73 -6.69
C LEU A 939 -2.70 -49.54 -6.12
N ASN A 940 -2.47 -50.80 -5.73
CA ASN A 940 -3.49 -51.62 -5.08
C ASN A 940 -3.85 -51.09 -3.68
N GLU A 941 -2.88 -50.62 -2.88
CA GLU A 941 -3.14 -49.94 -1.59
C GLU A 941 -3.94 -48.64 -1.75
N LEU A 942 -3.76 -47.93 -2.87
CA LEU A 942 -4.54 -46.74 -3.23
C LEU A 942 -5.95 -47.08 -3.75
N GLY A 943 -6.31 -48.36 -3.84
CA GLY A 943 -7.64 -48.84 -4.23
C GLY A 943 -7.85 -48.99 -5.74
N PHE A 944 -6.80 -48.84 -6.54
CA PHE A 944 -6.83 -49.12 -7.97
C PHE A 944 -6.49 -50.60 -8.14
N LYS A 945 -7.47 -51.47 -8.40
CA LYS A 945 -7.22 -52.91 -8.61
C LYS A 945 -6.42 -53.12 -9.90
N VAL A 946 -5.11 -53.33 -9.80
CA VAL A 946 -4.21 -53.44 -10.97
C VAL A 946 -3.48 -54.77 -11.04
N GLU A 947 -3.38 -55.29 -12.26
CA GLU A 947 -2.71 -56.55 -12.57
C GLU A 947 -1.40 -56.30 -13.33
N ASN A 948 -0.37 -57.08 -13.00
CA ASN A 948 0.93 -57.02 -13.65
C ASN A 948 0.93 -57.88 -14.92
N LYS A 949 1.17 -57.27 -16.09
CA LYS A 949 1.45 -57.96 -17.36
C LYS A 949 2.84 -57.60 -17.87
N GLY A 950 3.85 -58.15 -17.21
CA GLY A 950 5.26 -58.06 -17.63
C GLY A 950 5.82 -56.64 -17.55
N ASN A 951 5.83 -55.94 -18.69
CA ASN A 951 6.35 -54.56 -18.81
C ASN A 951 5.23 -53.50 -18.80
N SER A 952 3.98 -53.93 -18.59
CA SER A 952 2.78 -53.10 -18.61
C SER A 952 1.86 -53.44 -17.44
N ILE A 953 1.19 -52.42 -16.91
CA ILE A 953 0.23 -52.53 -15.81
C ILE A 953 -1.18 -52.36 -16.41
N VAL A 954 -2.10 -53.29 -16.13
CA VAL A 954 -3.46 -53.26 -16.68
C VAL A 954 -4.50 -53.06 -15.58
N LEU A 955 -5.39 -52.10 -15.79
CA LEU A 955 -6.52 -51.80 -14.91
C LEU A 955 -7.84 -52.05 -15.64
N ASN A 956 -8.66 -52.96 -15.10
CA ASN A 956 -10.02 -53.23 -15.59
C ASN A 956 -11.01 -52.22 -14.99
N ALA A 957 -11.68 -51.42 -15.83
CA ALA A 957 -12.61 -50.38 -15.41
C ALA A 957 -14.07 -50.66 -15.84
N ASN A 958 -14.46 -51.94 -15.93
CA ASN A 958 -15.76 -52.39 -16.46
C ASN A 958 -16.98 -51.78 -15.74
N GLU A 959 -16.84 -51.48 -14.44
CA GLU A 959 -17.90 -50.93 -13.58
C GLU A 959 -18.14 -49.42 -13.77
N TYR A 960 -17.25 -48.72 -14.50
CA TYR A 960 -17.29 -47.25 -14.63
C TYR A 960 -17.85 -46.79 -16.00
N GLY A 961 -18.52 -45.64 -16.01
CA GLY A 961 -18.95 -44.95 -17.23
C GLY A 961 -17.78 -44.23 -17.93
N PHE A 962 -17.88 -43.94 -19.23
CA PHE A 962 -16.77 -43.35 -20.03
C PHE A 962 -16.14 -42.09 -19.43
N LYS A 963 -16.97 -41.18 -18.87
CA LYS A 963 -16.49 -39.96 -18.21
C LYS A 963 -15.71 -40.26 -16.92
N GLU A 964 -16.12 -41.30 -16.19
CA GLU A 964 -15.47 -41.74 -14.96
C GLU A 964 -14.14 -42.44 -15.26
N ILE A 965 -14.04 -43.22 -16.35
CA ILE A 965 -12.79 -43.83 -16.80
C ILE A 965 -11.76 -42.74 -17.19
N TYR A 966 -12.19 -41.67 -17.85
CA TYR A 966 -11.29 -40.54 -18.16
C TYR A 966 -10.81 -39.82 -16.88
N GLN A 967 -11.71 -39.63 -15.90
CA GLN A 967 -11.34 -39.10 -14.59
C GLN A 967 -10.40 -40.05 -13.83
N LEU A 968 -10.56 -41.36 -13.99
CA LEU A 968 -9.72 -42.38 -13.40
C LEU A 968 -8.32 -42.36 -14.01
N LYS A 969 -8.21 -42.25 -15.34
CA LYS A 969 -6.94 -42.05 -16.07
C LYS A 969 -6.19 -40.82 -15.56
N GLU A 970 -6.88 -39.70 -15.38
CA GLU A 970 -6.28 -38.48 -14.84
C GLU A 970 -5.91 -38.58 -13.35
N LYS A 971 -6.65 -39.36 -12.56
CA LYS A 971 -6.27 -39.70 -11.17
C LYS A 971 -5.02 -40.59 -11.12
N LEU A 972 -4.95 -41.62 -11.96
CA LEU A 972 -3.83 -42.55 -12.06
C LEU A 972 -2.54 -41.83 -12.45
N LYS A 973 -2.59 -40.90 -13.41
CA LYS A 973 -1.41 -40.08 -13.76
C LYS A 973 -0.81 -39.33 -12.56
N LYS A 974 -1.65 -38.95 -11.60
CA LYS A 974 -1.27 -38.15 -10.42
C LYS A 974 -1.03 -39.01 -9.16
N SER A 975 -1.16 -40.33 -9.24
CA SER A 975 -0.90 -41.18 -8.08
C SER A 975 0.60 -41.25 -7.78
N ILE A 976 0.93 -41.15 -6.50
CA ILE A 976 2.29 -41.15 -5.98
C ILE A 976 2.70 -42.59 -5.70
N ILE A 977 3.86 -42.97 -6.21
CA ILE A 977 4.40 -44.33 -6.12
C ILE A 977 5.47 -44.41 -5.02
N SER A 978 6.41 -43.47 -5.03
CA SER A 978 7.49 -43.37 -4.05
C SER A 978 7.81 -41.91 -3.75
N GLY A 979 8.51 -41.69 -2.62
CA GLY A 979 8.85 -40.36 -2.12
C GLY A 979 7.77 -39.70 -1.29
N SER A 980 8.09 -38.49 -0.83
CA SER A 980 7.20 -37.68 -0.01
C SER A 980 6.32 -36.79 -0.89
N LYS A 981 5.04 -36.72 -0.55
CA LYS A 981 4.06 -35.92 -1.29
C LYS A 981 4.41 -34.44 -1.26
N GLY A 982 4.40 -33.82 -2.43
CA GLY A 982 4.60 -32.39 -2.62
C GLY A 982 6.04 -31.99 -2.94
N ILE A 983 7.02 -32.90 -2.96
CA ILE A 983 8.43 -32.62 -3.28
C ILE A 983 8.71 -32.93 -4.75
N GLU A 984 8.59 -31.93 -5.62
CA GLU A 984 8.68 -32.10 -7.08
C GLU A 984 10.13 -32.10 -7.59
N GLN A 985 10.96 -31.19 -7.07
CA GLN A 985 12.36 -31.04 -7.49
C GLN A 985 13.29 -31.00 -6.30
N ILE A 986 14.54 -31.42 -6.51
CA ILE A 986 15.57 -31.48 -5.48
C ILE A 986 16.92 -31.07 -6.07
N LEU A 987 17.69 -30.32 -5.29
CA LEU A 987 19.03 -29.87 -5.59
C LEU A 987 19.89 -30.03 -4.34
N ILE A 988 21.08 -30.60 -4.50
CA ILE A 988 22.05 -30.74 -3.41
C ILE A 988 23.05 -29.61 -3.53
N VAL A 989 23.24 -28.86 -2.44
CA VAL A 989 24.13 -27.71 -2.39
C VAL A 989 25.06 -27.85 -1.19
N LYS A 990 26.36 -27.68 -1.41
CA LYS A 990 27.34 -27.65 -0.33
C LYS A 990 27.39 -26.25 0.28
N LYS A 991 26.91 -26.10 1.52
CA LYS A 991 26.98 -24.84 2.30
C LYS A 991 28.02 -25.01 3.41
N GLY A 992 29.23 -24.50 3.17
CA GLY A 992 30.34 -24.63 4.12
C GLY A 992 30.81 -26.10 4.27
N LYS A 993 30.59 -26.69 5.44
CA LYS A 993 30.91 -28.11 5.72
C LYS A 993 29.75 -29.07 5.47
N ASP A 994 28.52 -28.56 5.33
CA ASP A 994 27.31 -29.37 5.25
C ASP A 994 26.83 -29.53 3.80
N PHE A 995 26.37 -30.74 3.46
CA PHE A 995 25.60 -31.02 2.25
C PHE A 995 24.10 -30.81 2.55
N VAL A 996 23.53 -29.75 1.97
CA VAL A 996 22.15 -29.34 2.21
C VAL A 996 21.29 -29.73 1.01
N ILE A 997 20.15 -30.38 1.29
CA ILE A 997 19.19 -30.77 0.26
C ILE A 997 18.13 -29.68 0.16
N MET A 998 18.15 -28.93 -0.92
CA MET A 998 17.13 -27.94 -1.26
C MET A 998 16.03 -28.59 -2.08
N THR A 999 14.78 -28.37 -1.70
CA THR A 999 13.63 -28.97 -2.38
C THR A 999 12.66 -27.90 -2.88
N LEU A 1000 12.01 -28.17 -4.02
CA LEU A 1000 10.87 -27.41 -4.53
C LEU A 1000 9.61 -28.22 -4.20
N GLY A 1001 8.90 -27.77 -3.19
CA GLY A 1001 7.95 -28.57 -2.43
C GLY A 1001 8.22 -28.56 -0.94
N THR A 1002 7.19 -28.72 -0.12
CA THR A 1002 7.33 -28.77 1.35
C THR A 1002 6.44 -29.87 1.93
N ASN A 1003 6.99 -30.62 2.90
CA ASN A 1003 6.25 -31.59 3.72
C ASN A 1003 7.01 -31.85 5.04
N LEU A 1004 7.08 -30.83 5.88
CA LEU A 1004 7.79 -30.83 7.16
C LEU A 1004 7.34 -31.96 8.09
N LYS A 1005 6.03 -32.24 8.14
CA LYS A 1005 5.47 -33.26 9.04
C LYS A 1005 5.98 -34.67 8.77
N GLU A 1006 6.27 -34.97 7.51
CA GLU A 1006 6.83 -36.26 7.11
C GLU A 1006 8.34 -36.27 7.32
N MET A 1007 9.03 -35.19 6.94
CA MET A 1007 10.49 -35.08 7.05
C MET A 1007 11.00 -35.16 8.49
N ILE A 1008 10.33 -34.50 9.45
CA ILE A 1008 10.78 -34.48 10.87
C ILE A 1008 10.82 -35.89 11.51
N LYS A 1009 10.08 -36.86 10.94
CA LYS A 1009 10.05 -38.24 11.45
C LYS A 1009 11.25 -39.08 10.99
N LEU A 1010 11.99 -38.63 9.98
CA LEU A 1010 13.14 -39.33 9.42
C LEU A 1010 14.36 -39.14 10.33
N LYS A 1011 15.14 -40.20 10.53
CA LYS A 1011 16.30 -40.17 11.45
C LYS A 1011 17.54 -39.56 10.81
N GLU A 1012 17.57 -39.54 9.48
CA GLU A 1012 18.67 -39.04 8.66
C GLU A 1012 18.77 -37.49 8.66
N ILE A 1013 17.72 -36.80 9.12
CA ILE A 1013 17.58 -35.33 9.06
C ILE A 1013 17.92 -34.68 10.41
N ASP A 1014 18.70 -33.60 10.37
CA ASP A 1014 18.89 -32.70 11.50
C ASP A 1014 17.64 -31.82 11.69
N ASN A 1015 16.80 -32.25 12.64
CA ASN A 1015 15.54 -31.59 13.00
C ASN A 1015 15.73 -30.17 13.58
N LYS A 1016 16.95 -29.78 13.98
CA LYS A 1016 17.21 -28.44 14.53
C LYS A 1016 17.48 -27.40 13.45
N LYS A 1017 17.90 -27.83 12.26
CA LYS A 1017 18.30 -26.95 11.15
C LYS A 1017 17.34 -26.95 9.96
N ILE A 1018 16.38 -27.88 9.91
CA ILE A 1018 15.39 -27.93 8.82
C ILE A 1018 14.56 -26.65 8.75
N THR A 1019 14.41 -26.09 7.54
CA THR A 1019 13.62 -24.87 7.32
C THR A 1019 12.68 -25.02 6.12
N SER A 1020 11.53 -24.33 6.16
CA SER A 1020 10.55 -24.27 5.08
C SER A 1020 10.13 -22.82 4.87
N ASN A 1021 9.68 -22.49 3.65
CA ASN A 1021 9.16 -21.17 3.30
C ASN A 1021 7.61 -21.09 3.29
N ASP A 1022 6.91 -22.15 3.73
CA ASP A 1022 5.46 -22.15 3.99
C ASP A 1022 5.12 -21.78 5.45
N LEU A 1023 4.52 -20.60 5.63
CA LEU A 1023 4.17 -20.03 6.93
C LEU A 1023 3.18 -20.90 7.72
N HIS A 1024 2.18 -21.47 7.05
CA HIS A 1024 1.09 -22.20 7.71
C HIS A 1024 1.56 -23.58 8.13
N GLU A 1025 2.41 -24.19 7.32
CA GLU A 1025 3.03 -25.47 7.65
C GLU A 1025 3.96 -25.36 8.86
N VAL A 1026 4.80 -24.33 8.90
CA VAL A 1026 5.68 -24.03 10.05
C VAL A 1026 4.84 -23.74 11.29
N ALA A 1027 3.81 -22.89 11.19
CA ALA A 1027 2.93 -22.59 12.32
C ALA A 1027 2.23 -23.83 12.90
N THR A 1028 1.83 -24.76 12.03
CA THR A 1028 1.15 -26.01 12.44
C THR A 1028 2.12 -27.03 13.05
N THR A 1029 3.40 -26.99 12.66
CA THR A 1029 4.38 -28.04 13.00
C THR A 1029 5.29 -27.62 14.16
N PHE A 1030 5.83 -26.40 14.11
CA PHE A 1030 6.76 -25.85 15.10
C PHE A 1030 6.11 -24.80 16.02
N GLY A 1031 4.91 -24.32 15.70
CA GLY A 1031 4.19 -23.32 16.48
C GLY A 1031 4.33 -21.89 15.94
N ILE A 1032 3.61 -20.96 16.58
CA ILE A 1032 3.44 -19.59 16.07
C ILE A 1032 4.73 -18.75 16.15
N GLU A 1033 5.57 -18.94 17.17
CA GLU A 1033 6.86 -18.23 17.32
C GLU A 1033 7.87 -18.63 16.24
N ALA A 1034 7.89 -19.90 15.85
CA ALA A 1034 8.71 -20.35 14.72
C ALA A 1034 8.23 -19.70 13.41
N ALA A 1035 6.91 -19.59 13.21
CA ALA A 1035 6.35 -18.89 12.05
C ALA A 1035 6.65 -17.38 12.08
N ARG A 1036 6.62 -16.74 13.26
CA ARG A 1036 7.04 -15.34 13.45
C ARG A 1036 8.49 -15.13 13.00
N GLN A 1037 9.42 -15.94 13.49
CA GLN A 1037 10.83 -15.82 13.13
C GLN A 1037 11.07 -16.10 11.64
N MET A 1038 10.36 -17.06 11.08
CA MET A 1038 10.39 -17.38 9.66
C MET A 1038 9.92 -16.19 8.78
N ILE A 1039 8.87 -15.46 9.18
CA ILE A 1039 8.43 -14.24 8.47
C ILE A 1039 9.58 -13.22 8.43
N ILE A 1040 10.26 -13.00 9.55
CA ILE A 1040 11.36 -12.03 9.64
C ILE A 1040 12.51 -12.45 8.71
N ASN A 1041 12.93 -13.71 8.78
CA ASN A 1041 14.02 -14.23 7.96
C ASN A 1041 13.69 -14.15 6.46
N GLU A 1042 12.52 -14.62 6.03
CA GLU A 1042 12.14 -14.60 4.62
C GLU A 1042 11.96 -13.17 4.07
N VAL A 1043 11.45 -12.24 4.87
CA VAL A 1043 11.36 -10.82 4.45
C VAL A 1043 12.75 -10.22 4.32
N LYS A 1044 13.65 -10.52 5.28
CA LYS A 1044 15.03 -10.05 5.26
C LYS A 1044 15.78 -10.58 4.04
N ASP A 1045 15.69 -11.88 3.76
CA ASP A 1045 16.33 -12.51 2.59
C ASP A 1045 15.87 -11.87 1.27
N VAL A 1046 14.58 -11.51 1.17
CA VAL A 1046 14.06 -10.83 -0.01
C VAL A 1046 14.58 -9.40 -0.13
N LEU A 1047 14.75 -8.67 0.98
CA LEU A 1047 15.33 -7.33 0.99
C LEU A 1047 16.83 -7.35 0.64
N ASP A 1048 17.59 -8.23 1.29
CA ASP A 1048 19.04 -8.39 1.10
C ASP A 1048 19.37 -8.79 -0.33
N SER A 1049 18.59 -9.72 -0.92
CA SER A 1049 18.75 -10.12 -2.33
C SER A 1049 18.54 -8.99 -3.35
N GLN A 1050 17.89 -7.89 -2.95
CA GLN A 1050 17.66 -6.71 -3.78
C GLN A 1050 18.60 -5.54 -3.41
N GLY A 1051 19.54 -5.76 -2.47
CA GLY A 1051 20.42 -4.73 -1.93
C GLY A 1051 19.64 -3.60 -1.25
N LEU A 1052 18.51 -3.93 -0.62
CA LEU A 1052 17.65 -3.00 0.10
C LEU A 1052 17.78 -3.25 1.59
N ASP A 1053 17.85 -2.16 2.35
CA ASP A 1053 18.04 -2.23 3.80
C ASP A 1053 16.85 -1.57 4.52
N ILE A 1054 16.22 -2.36 5.39
CA ILE A 1054 15.19 -1.92 6.34
C ILE A 1054 15.62 -2.44 7.71
N HIS A 1055 15.59 -1.57 8.70
CA HIS A 1055 15.97 -1.96 10.06
C HIS A 1055 15.08 -3.10 10.59
N ILE A 1056 15.70 -4.09 11.24
CA ILE A 1056 15.04 -5.33 11.69
C ILE A 1056 13.78 -5.11 12.54
N LYS A 1057 13.73 -4.03 13.32
CA LYS A 1057 12.56 -3.66 14.16
C LYS A 1057 11.26 -3.51 13.37
N HIS A 1058 11.35 -3.03 12.13
CA HIS A 1058 10.19 -2.93 11.24
C HIS A 1058 9.69 -4.30 10.79
N LEU A 1059 10.61 -5.23 10.53
CA LEU A 1059 10.29 -6.61 10.17
C LEU A 1059 9.65 -7.33 11.37
N GLU A 1060 10.20 -7.15 12.56
CA GLU A 1060 9.66 -7.67 13.82
C GLU A 1060 8.25 -7.16 14.08
N LEU A 1061 8.01 -5.85 13.97
CA LEU A 1061 6.68 -5.29 14.23
C LEU A 1061 5.61 -5.86 13.29
N ILE A 1062 5.93 -6.08 12.02
CA ILE A 1062 5.00 -6.71 11.08
C ILE A 1062 4.79 -8.19 11.43
N ALA A 1063 5.84 -8.92 11.72
CA ALA A 1063 5.74 -10.33 12.10
C ALA A 1063 4.88 -10.50 13.37
N ASP A 1064 5.07 -9.64 14.37
CA ASP A 1064 4.28 -9.61 15.61
C ASP A 1064 2.82 -9.26 15.32
N ALA A 1065 2.56 -8.25 14.49
CA ALA A 1065 1.22 -7.90 14.06
C ALA A 1065 0.49 -9.04 13.31
N MET A 1066 1.24 -9.87 12.57
CA MET A 1066 0.70 -11.01 11.84
C MET A 1066 0.45 -12.23 12.73
N THR A 1067 1.09 -12.31 13.91
CA THR A 1067 1.10 -13.51 14.76
C THR A 1067 0.49 -13.32 16.16
N ASN A 1068 0.23 -12.08 16.60
CA ASN A 1068 -0.26 -11.72 17.93
C ASN A 1068 -1.51 -12.47 18.42
N THR A 1069 -2.34 -12.97 17.50
CA THR A 1069 -3.60 -13.66 17.83
C THR A 1069 -3.47 -15.17 18.00
N GLY A 1070 -2.25 -15.73 17.87
CA GLY A 1070 -2.00 -17.16 17.91
C GLY A 1070 -2.22 -17.89 16.56
N GLU A 1071 -2.62 -17.17 15.52
CA GLU A 1071 -2.73 -17.65 14.14
C GLU A 1071 -2.04 -16.69 13.19
N VAL A 1072 -1.45 -17.21 12.10
CA VAL A 1072 -0.82 -16.38 11.06
C VAL A 1072 -1.90 -15.66 10.24
N LYS A 1073 -1.96 -14.34 10.38
CA LYS A 1073 -2.94 -13.50 9.67
C LYS A 1073 -2.25 -12.57 8.70
N GLY A 1074 -2.66 -12.64 7.44
CA GLY A 1074 -2.16 -11.75 6.40
C GLY A 1074 -2.61 -10.29 6.58
N VAL A 1075 -1.86 -9.36 6.00
CA VAL A 1075 -2.16 -7.93 5.85
C VAL A 1075 -3.25 -7.71 4.78
N THR A 1076 -4.34 -8.47 4.83
CA THR A 1076 -5.42 -8.45 3.85
C THR A 1076 -6.72 -7.98 4.50
N ARG A 1077 -7.75 -7.74 3.67
CA ARG A 1077 -9.11 -7.43 4.13
C ARG A 1077 -9.74 -8.51 5.02
N MET A 1078 -9.22 -9.75 4.99
CA MET A 1078 -9.71 -10.88 5.77
C MET A 1078 -8.81 -11.20 6.98
N GLY A 1079 -7.60 -10.65 7.03
CA GLY A 1079 -6.67 -10.84 8.16
C GLY A 1079 -6.69 -9.64 9.11
N ILE A 1080 -5.56 -8.95 9.28
CA ILE A 1080 -5.38 -7.88 10.30
C ILE A 1080 -6.48 -6.81 10.19
N ILE A 1081 -6.82 -6.37 8.98
CA ILE A 1081 -7.81 -5.30 8.77
C ILE A 1081 -9.21 -5.72 9.26
N ALA A 1082 -9.57 -7.00 9.15
CA ALA A 1082 -10.89 -7.48 9.60
C ALA A 1082 -11.07 -7.39 11.12
N GLN A 1083 -9.97 -7.44 11.87
CA GLN A 1083 -9.94 -7.45 13.33
C GLN A 1083 -9.97 -6.06 13.97
N LYS A 1084 -9.78 -5.01 13.18
CA LYS A 1084 -9.86 -3.64 13.70
C LYS A 1084 -11.16 -3.42 14.45
N ALA A 1085 -11.03 -2.81 15.63
CA ALA A 1085 -12.16 -2.48 16.49
C ALA A 1085 -13.14 -1.54 15.74
N SER A 1086 -12.58 -0.49 15.12
CA SER A 1086 -13.34 0.50 14.36
C SER A 1086 -14.01 -0.09 13.11
N ILE A 1087 -15.29 0.23 12.94
CA ILE A 1087 -16.11 -0.14 11.78
C ILE A 1087 -15.82 0.82 10.64
N LEU A 1088 -15.64 2.11 10.94
CA LEU A 1088 -15.28 3.13 9.96
C LEU A 1088 -13.91 2.85 9.35
N ALA A 1089 -12.91 2.48 10.16
CA ALA A 1089 -11.59 2.09 9.67
C ALA A 1089 -11.64 0.86 8.75
N ARG A 1090 -12.54 -0.10 9.01
CA ARG A 1090 -12.76 -1.25 8.11
C ARG A 1090 -13.48 -0.84 6.82
N ALA A 1091 -14.37 0.14 6.90
CA ALA A 1091 -15.17 0.59 5.77
C ALA A 1091 -14.34 1.35 4.72
N THR A 1092 -13.28 2.07 5.11
CA THR A 1092 -12.43 2.83 4.18
C THR A 1092 -11.57 1.94 3.25
N PHE A 1093 -11.30 0.69 3.63
CA PHE A 1093 -10.31 -0.14 2.93
C PHE A 1093 -10.83 -0.97 1.74
N GLU A 1094 -12.13 -1.27 1.60
CA GLU A 1094 -12.66 -1.89 0.35
C GLU A 1094 -14.18 -2.18 0.31
N THR A 1095 -14.78 -2.59 1.43
CA THR A 1095 -16.16 -3.14 1.47
C THR A 1095 -17.07 -2.38 2.45
N PRO A 1096 -17.24 -1.05 2.33
CA PRO A 1096 -17.92 -0.23 3.33
C PRO A 1096 -19.34 -0.71 3.66
N VAL A 1097 -20.16 -0.97 2.63
CA VAL A 1097 -21.56 -1.39 2.81
C VAL A 1097 -21.68 -2.69 3.60
N ARG A 1098 -20.81 -3.68 3.34
CA ARG A 1098 -20.84 -4.95 4.08
C ARG A 1098 -20.47 -4.77 5.55
N GLN A 1099 -19.52 -3.88 5.85
CA GLN A 1099 -19.13 -3.60 7.23
C GLN A 1099 -20.24 -2.90 8.01
N PHE A 1100 -20.91 -1.92 7.39
CA PHE A 1100 -22.06 -1.26 8.02
C PHE A 1100 -23.22 -2.22 8.28
N VAL A 1101 -23.57 -3.06 7.31
CA VAL A 1101 -24.65 -4.05 7.52
C VAL A 1101 -24.30 -5.04 8.61
N ASN A 1102 -23.07 -5.56 8.63
CA ASN A 1102 -22.61 -6.46 9.71
C ASN A 1102 -22.62 -5.77 11.08
N ALA A 1103 -22.23 -4.50 11.16
CA ALA A 1103 -22.25 -3.73 12.40
C ALA A 1103 -23.69 -3.52 12.92
N ILE A 1104 -24.63 -3.21 12.02
CA ILE A 1104 -26.05 -3.06 12.33
C ILE A 1104 -26.63 -4.36 12.87
N VAL A 1105 -26.35 -5.49 12.20
CA VAL A 1105 -26.84 -6.82 12.62
C VAL A 1105 -26.30 -7.20 14.00
N LYS A 1106 -25.03 -6.91 14.29
CA LYS A 1106 -24.40 -7.24 15.59
C LYS A 1106 -24.65 -6.22 16.70
N GLY A 1107 -25.27 -5.07 16.40
CA GLY A 1107 -25.39 -3.95 17.35
C GLY A 1107 -24.05 -3.34 17.76
N SER A 1108 -23.05 -3.38 16.86
CA SER A 1108 -21.71 -2.88 17.16
C SER A 1108 -21.66 -1.36 17.20
N THR A 1109 -20.89 -0.81 18.14
CA THR A 1109 -20.66 0.61 18.33
C THR A 1109 -19.22 0.95 17.99
N ASP A 1110 -19.01 2.08 17.33
CA ASP A 1110 -17.67 2.60 17.06
C ASP A 1110 -17.26 3.61 18.14
N LYS A 1111 -16.13 3.37 18.81
CA LYS A 1111 -15.66 4.17 19.96
C LYS A 1111 -14.74 5.33 19.57
N LEU A 1112 -14.41 5.48 18.28
CA LEU A 1112 -13.59 6.60 17.81
C LEU A 1112 -12.15 6.58 18.39
N GLU A 1113 -11.57 5.38 18.57
CA GLU A 1113 -10.23 5.12 19.10
C GLU A 1113 -9.13 4.97 18.02
N SER A 1114 -9.51 4.79 16.74
CA SER A 1114 -8.65 4.66 15.56
C SER A 1114 -8.32 6.02 14.92
N VAL A 1115 -7.27 6.05 14.11
CA VAL A 1115 -6.81 7.25 13.40
C VAL A 1115 -7.83 7.73 12.36
N ILE A 1116 -8.31 6.83 11.49
CA ILE A 1116 -9.12 7.18 10.32
C ILE A 1116 -10.45 7.83 10.69
N GLU A 1117 -11.11 7.33 11.73
CA GLU A 1117 -12.44 7.82 12.12
C GLU A 1117 -12.41 9.22 12.71
N ASN A 1118 -11.36 9.54 13.48
CA ASN A 1118 -11.13 10.90 13.96
C ASN A 1118 -10.84 11.85 12.79
N ILE A 1119 -10.09 11.40 11.77
CA ILE A 1119 -9.89 12.17 10.52
C ILE A 1119 -11.24 12.40 9.80
N ILE A 1120 -12.06 11.36 9.68
CA ILE A 1120 -13.39 11.43 9.03
C ILE A 1120 -14.30 12.45 9.72
N LEU A 1121 -14.30 12.47 11.06
CA LEU A 1121 -15.12 13.36 11.87
C LEU A 1121 -14.48 14.72 12.15
N ASN A 1122 -13.27 14.97 11.61
CA ASN A 1122 -12.49 16.18 11.83
C ASN A 1122 -12.25 16.45 13.34
N GLN A 1123 -11.83 15.41 14.06
CA GLN A 1123 -11.47 15.43 15.48
C GLN A 1123 -9.95 15.20 15.64
N PRO A 1124 -9.36 15.63 16.78
CA PRO A 1124 -7.98 15.31 17.10
C PRO A 1124 -7.75 13.79 17.08
N VAL A 1125 -6.71 13.38 16.38
CA VAL A 1125 -6.33 11.97 16.20
C VAL A 1125 -5.67 11.46 17.49
N PRO A 1126 -6.01 10.27 18.00
CA PRO A 1126 -5.44 9.71 19.23
C PRO A 1126 -4.05 9.09 18.99
N VAL A 1127 -3.15 9.83 18.34
CA VAL A 1127 -1.75 9.47 18.03
C VAL A 1127 -0.92 10.75 18.05
N GLY A 1128 0.36 10.67 18.40
CA GLY A 1128 1.28 11.80 18.41
C GLY A 1128 0.83 12.92 19.33
N THR A 1129 0.79 14.15 18.81
CA THR A 1129 0.40 15.37 19.54
C THR A 1129 -1.05 15.36 20.05
N GLY A 1130 -1.92 14.54 19.45
CA GLY A 1130 -3.32 14.41 19.88
C GLY A 1130 -3.57 13.40 21.00
N LEU A 1131 -2.54 12.69 21.47
CA LEU A 1131 -2.64 11.74 22.58
C LEU A 1131 -2.71 12.43 23.97
N PRO A 1132 -1.81 13.38 24.33
CA PRO A 1132 -1.90 14.07 25.62
C PRO A 1132 -3.07 15.06 25.69
N GLY A 1133 -3.68 15.17 26.88
CA GLY A 1133 -4.58 16.28 27.21
C GLY A 1133 -3.81 17.43 27.84
N LEU A 1134 -4.03 18.66 27.37
CA LEU A 1134 -3.48 19.87 27.99
C LEU A 1134 -4.43 20.39 29.07
N LEU A 1135 -3.91 20.56 30.29
CA LEU A 1135 -4.62 21.18 31.41
C LEU A 1135 -3.93 22.49 31.75
N VAL A 1136 -4.70 23.58 31.83
CA VAL A 1136 -4.19 24.87 32.27
C VAL A 1136 -4.36 24.97 33.78
N ASN A 1137 -3.25 25.08 34.52
CA ASN A 1137 -3.30 25.41 35.94
C ASN A 1137 -3.58 26.90 36.07
N VAL A 1138 -4.79 27.26 36.50
CA VAL A 1138 -5.17 28.67 36.70
C VAL A 1138 -4.60 29.13 38.04
N ILE A 1139 -3.58 29.98 38.02
CA ILE A 1139 -2.93 30.53 39.23
C ILE A 1139 -3.19 32.04 39.23
N GLY A 1140 -4.25 32.49 39.92
CA GLY A 1140 -4.65 33.92 39.92
C GLY A 1140 -6.05 34.20 40.49
N PRO A 1141 -6.56 35.46 40.43
CA PRO A 1141 -7.82 35.88 41.05
C PRO A 1141 -9.06 35.08 40.61
N LEU A 1142 -9.04 34.55 39.38
CA LEU A 1142 -10.10 33.70 38.82
C LEU A 1142 -10.29 32.39 39.61
N THR A 1143 -9.28 31.92 40.37
CA THR A 1143 -9.46 30.79 41.30
C THR A 1143 -10.37 31.11 42.48
N LYS A 1144 -10.45 32.38 42.90
CA LYS A 1144 -11.38 32.82 43.96
C LYS A 1144 -12.82 32.78 43.48
N GLU A 1145 -13.08 33.17 42.23
CA GLU A 1145 -14.43 33.11 41.62
C GLU A 1145 -14.94 31.68 41.43
N ASP A 1146 -14.09 30.73 41.05
CA ASP A 1146 -14.50 29.33 40.90
C ASP A 1146 -14.71 28.62 42.25
N LYS A 1147 -13.91 28.96 43.28
CA LYS A 1147 -14.22 28.55 44.67
C LYS A 1147 -15.57 29.11 45.09
N LEU A 1148 -15.82 30.40 44.88
CA LEU A 1148 -17.11 31.04 45.19
C LEU A 1148 -18.29 30.40 44.43
N LYS A 1149 -18.13 30.02 43.14
CA LYS A 1149 -19.15 29.28 42.38
C LYS A 1149 -19.42 27.89 42.93
N LYS A 1150 -18.39 27.14 43.33
CA LYS A 1150 -18.56 25.84 43.99
C LYS A 1150 -19.28 25.97 45.34
N THR A 1151 -18.95 26.98 46.15
CA THR A 1151 -19.62 27.25 47.42
C THR A 1151 -21.05 27.76 47.23
N ALA A 1152 -21.33 28.50 46.15
CA ALA A 1152 -22.68 28.92 45.79
C ALA A 1152 -23.53 27.72 45.33
N ALA A 1153 -22.97 26.81 44.52
CA ALA A 1153 -23.64 25.60 44.11
C ALA A 1153 -23.93 24.65 45.30
N SER A 1154 -23.00 24.50 46.25
CA SER A 1154 -23.24 23.70 47.45
C SER A 1154 -24.32 24.30 48.35
N LYS A 1155 -24.32 25.63 48.56
CA LYS A 1155 -25.37 26.32 49.32
C LYS A 1155 -26.75 26.25 48.66
N VAL A 1156 -26.81 26.26 47.32
CA VAL A 1156 -28.06 26.08 46.59
C VAL A 1156 -28.58 24.65 46.77
N VAL A 1157 -27.70 23.65 46.66
CA VAL A 1157 -28.06 22.23 46.88
C VAL A 1157 -28.48 21.95 48.33
N GLU A 1158 -27.87 22.59 49.32
CA GLU A 1158 -28.29 22.51 50.74
C GLU A 1158 -29.61 23.23 51.01
N LYS A 1159 -29.94 24.29 50.26
CA LYS A 1159 -31.24 24.99 50.36
C LYS A 1159 -32.40 24.27 49.68
N THR A 1160 -32.13 23.44 48.67
CA THR A 1160 -33.16 22.59 48.03
C THR A 1160 -33.39 21.26 48.76
N ASN A 1161 -32.50 20.89 49.70
CA ASN A 1161 -32.61 19.67 50.51
C ASN A 1161 -33.03 19.93 51.97
N LYS A 1162 -33.36 21.18 52.32
CA LYS A 1162 -34.14 21.56 53.51
C LYS A 1162 -35.53 21.97 53.06
#